data_AF-A0A2E1PF02-F1
#
_entry.id   AF-A0A2E1PF02-F1
#
_cell.length_a   1.000
_cell.length_b   1.000
_cell.length_c   1.000
_cell.angle_alpha   90.00
_cell.angle_beta   90.00
_cell.angle_gamma   90.00
#
_symmetry.space_group_name_H-M   'P 1'
#
loop_
_entity.id
_entity.type
_entity.pdbx_description
1 polymer ?
#
loop_
_entity_poly.entity_id
_entity_poly.type
_entity_poly.pdbx_seq_one_letter_code
_entity_poly.pdbx_strand_id
1 'polypeptide(L)'
;MSLIEVILGPTNTGKTFDAFNQMFLYKNGAFGFPLRLLARENYDKACKKYPIDQIALITGEEKIIPKNAKYFFCTVESMPEVDLEFICVDEIQLASDYERGHIFTQKLLYVRGEFKTIFLGSTVMEDLIKELLPEAEIKFKNRFSQLNFITHKKIQNIKPRSAIIAFNLIDLYEIADQVRTLKGGVALVVGALSPKTRNAQVKLYEDGDVDYIVATDAIGMGLNLDITQVYFSSLEKFDGKYLRPLNDLEIAQIAGRAGRHTKQGFFGSTLGARFQNKGMIESIQTNKFQPLKKIFWRNHKLIFKSPYDLIRSLRKNPPNSKLVLKKDASDQNFLMKFLGEYKKKFVITNSKELEVLWDVCRIPDFQNISDEKHLILLSNIYGELHRNRWKLSENFLNSNIKKLEDYKGSINDLIYNLNETRTWLYITNYNQWLESNHWTKVVEEIENRLSEEIHNNLLQKFVDKNQSAIVQNLNLSYKNINIDPNGYIYIKDEIIGRFIGFRLVFYDKFKDILNENYKKIIIEQISLNIQMNTKSFIDAPEESIKCVANEDKYGNFENLHILWGEEKIAKIVKGETVFKPSIKLLVDEKLLSANDIDKIHTKIENWIFVNIENKLNLKTNLEEFNKSSEERTFVYQLIENNFNYYKKGVLDDFKKIDESQRKKIHSLNFRLGKNIIYNTELLRPELMTLKFNLWCVFNETKYNSENYIPRDGNATIIYKNNNKDLYSFLGFYKELNFLIRLDVFNEFEKSLFKREMRGPYALPIDLSNLLGIKKEKLVEILLSRNFQIIQTGENDQIVIKKQIKIQKEKNKTKKPLNKINTKKQPLFNNPFNELNKINAR
;
A
#
# COMPACT_ATOMS: atom_id res chain seq x y z
N MET A 1 -27.44 -50.38 -26.69
CA MET A 1 -26.89 -49.16 -27.31
C MET A 1 -27.36 -47.98 -26.47
N SER A 2 -26.44 -47.15 -25.99
CA SER A 2 -26.79 -45.92 -25.27
C SER A 2 -27.64 -45.02 -26.17
N LEU A 3 -28.75 -44.50 -25.66
CA LEU A 3 -29.56 -43.51 -26.36
C LEU A 3 -28.82 -42.15 -26.32
N ILE A 4 -28.53 -41.58 -27.49
CA ILE A 4 -27.85 -40.28 -27.61
C ILE A 4 -28.89 -39.24 -28.03
N GLU A 5 -29.07 -38.22 -27.20
CA GLU A 5 -29.98 -37.10 -27.48
C GLU A 5 -29.20 -35.80 -27.50
N VAL A 6 -29.49 -34.94 -28.48
CA VAL A 6 -28.86 -33.63 -28.64
C VAL A 6 -29.95 -32.58 -28.61
N ILE A 7 -29.99 -31.78 -27.55
CA ILE A 7 -31.00 -30.74 -27.35
C ILE A 7 -30.42 -29.39 -27.74
N LEU A 8 -30.88 -28.86 -28.87
CA LEU A 8 -30.42 -27.60 -29.44
C LEU A 8 -31.43 -26.47 -29.22
N GLY A 9 -30.96 -25.31 -28.77
CA GLY A 9 -31.78 -24.12 -28.63
C GLY A 9 -31.05 -22.94 -27.96
N PRO A 10 -31.63 -21.73 -28.01
CA PRO A 10 -31.10 -20.55 -27.33
C PRO A 10 -30.91 -20.73 -25.82
N THR A 11 -30.32 -19.70 -25.18
CA THR A 11 -30.38 -19.52 -23.73
C THR A 11 -31.84 -19.30 -23.27
N ASN A 12 -32.15 -19.58 -22.00
CA ASN A 12 -33.51 -19.48 -21.42
C ASN A 12 -34.58 -20.37 -22.10
N THR A 13 -34.23 -21.63 -22.38
CA THR A 13 -35.10 -22.66 -22.99
C THR A 13 -35.45 -23.81 -22.03
N GLY A 14 -34.92 -23.81 -20.80
CA GLY A 14 -35.11 -24.90 -19.83
C GLY A 14 -34.37 -26.21 -20.17
N LYS A 15 -33.53 -26.23 -21.22
CA LYS A 15 -32.79 -27.45 -21.64
C LYS A 15 -31.93 -28.06 -20.52
N THR A 16 -31.16 -27.24 -19.81
CA THR A 16 -30.30 -27.68 -18.70
C THR A 16 -31.10 -28.17 -17.50
N PHE A 17 -32.24 -27.53 -17.21
CA PHE A 17 -33.12 -27.93 -16.10
C PHE A 17 -33.74 -29.30 -16.34
N ASP A 18 -34.20 -29.56 -17.56
CA ASP A 18 -34.80 -30.86 -17.90
C ASP A 18 -33.75 -31.98 -17.87
N ALA A 19 -32.56 -31.75 -18.44
CA ALA A 19 -31.46 -32.71 -18.37
C ALA A 19 -31.01 -32.98 -16.93
N PHE A 20 -30.99 -31.94 -16.08
CA PHE A 20 -30.65 -32.07 -14.65
C PHE A 20 -31.63 -33.01 -13.96
N ASN A 21 -32.93 -32.83 -14.15
CA ASN A 21 -33.94 -33.70 -13.52
C ASN A 21 -33.88 -35.12 -14.08
N GLN A 22 -33.61 -35.29 -15.38
CA GLN A 22 -33.47 -36.61 -15.99
C GLN A 22 -32.30 -37.42 -15.43
N MET A 23 -31.18 -36.78 -15.07
CA MET A 23 -30.03 -37.46 -14.48
C MET A 23 -30.41 -38.27 -13.23
N PHE A 24 -31.29 -37.74 -12.38
CA PHE A 24 -31.73 -38.38 -11.14
C PHE A 24 -32.72 -39.53 -11.34
N LEU A 25 -33.14 -39.81 -12.58
CA LEU A 25 -33.92 -41.02 -12.91
C LEU A 25 -33.01 -42.26 -13.06
N TYR A 26 -31.69 -42.07 -13.08
CA TYR A 26 -30.69 -43.13 -13.21
C TYR A 26 -29.92 -43.33 -11.89
N LYS A 27 -29.27 -44.49 -11.71
CA LYS A 27 -28.58 -44.85 -10.46
C LYS A 27 -27.36 -43.98 -10.18
N ASN A 28 -26.66 -43.55 -11.22
CA ASN A 28 -25.50 -42.69 -11.16
C ASN A 28 -25.40 -41.87 -12.45
N GLY A 29 -24.66 -40.76 -12.42
CA GLY A 29 -24.51 -39.93 -13.60
C GLY A 29 -23.54 -38.77 -13.44
N ALA A 30 -23.09 -38.21 -14.57
CA ALA A 30 -22.23 -37.05 -14.60
C ALA A 30 -22.80 -35.94 -15.49
N PHE A 31 -22.62 -34.71 -15.03
CA PHE A 31 -23.02 -33.51 -15.74
C PHE A 31 -21.81 -32.58 -15.92
N GLY A 32 -21.33 -32.49 -17.16
CA GLY A 32 -20.22 -31.63 -17.58
C GLY A 32 -20.71 -30.23 -17.95
N PHE A 33 -20.21 -29.22 -17.24
CA PHE A 33 -20.49 -27.81 -17.47
C PHE A 33 -19.28 -27.08 -18.03
N PRO A 34 -19.47 -26.04 -18.85
CA PRO A 34 -18.37 -25.30 -19.46
C PRO A 34 -17.63 -24.37 -18.50
N LEU A 35 -18.19 -24.12 -17.31
CA LEU A 35 -17.63 -23.22 -16.32
C LEU A 35 -17.75 -23.80 -14.91
N ARG A 36 -16.73 -23.54 -14.08
CA ARG A 36 -16.70 -23.88 -12.65
C ARG A 36 -17.94 -23.37 -11.91
N LEU A 37 -18.39 -22.15 -12.21
CA LEU A 37 -19.57 -21.56 -11.58
C LEU A 37 -20.85 -22.36 -11.83
N LEU A 38 -21.09 -22.81 -13.07
CA LEU A 38 -22.26 -23.60 -13.39
C LEU A 38 -22.23 -24.97 -12.70
N ALA A 39 -21.05 -25.61 -12.67
CA ALA A 39 -20.87 -26.85 -11.94
C ALA A 39 -21.21 -26.67 -10.46
N ARG A 40 -20.70 -25.60 -9.84
CA ARG A 40 -20.98 -25.28 -8.43
C ARG A 40 -22.45 -24.97 -8.17
N GLU A 41 -23.07 -24.14 -9.00
CA GLU A 41 -24.48 -23.76 -8.84
C GLU A 41 -25.40 -24.99 -8.89
N ASN A 42 -25.16 -25.89 -9.84
CA ASN A 42 -25.96 -27.10 -9.99
C ASN A 42 -25.64 -28.14 -8.89
N TYR A 43 -24.40 -28.20 -8.43
CA TYR A 43 -24.03 -28.95 -7.22
C TYR A 43 -24.81 -28.44 -5.99
N ASP A 44 -24.80 -27.14 -5.72
CA ASP A 44 -25.50 -26.55 -4.57
C ASP A 44 -27.03 -26.77 -4.68
N LYS A 45 -27.59 -26.68 -5.89
CA LYS A 45 -29.00 -27.02 -6.17
C LYS A 45 -29.31 -28.50 -5.89
N ALA A 46 -28.41 -29.40 -6.28
CA ALA A 46 -28.57 -30.82 -6.03
C ALA A 46 -28.49 -31.13 -4.53
N CYS A 47 -27.51 -30.55 -3.81
CA CYS A 47 -27.36 -30.72 -2.36
C CYS A 47 -28.57 -30.25 -1.55
N LYS A 48 -29.35 -29.30 -2.07
CA LYS A 48 -30.62 -28.86 -1.46
C LYS A 48 -31.78 -29.84 -1.70
N LYS A 49 -31.72 -30.68 -2.73
CA LYS A 49 -32.81 -31.57 -3.16
C LYS A 49 -32.56 -33.05 -2.87
N TYR A 50 -31.29 -33.47 -2.79
CA TYR A 50 -30.89 -34.88 -2.69
C TYR A 50 -29.81 -35.06 -1.62
N PRO A 51 -29.56 -36.30 -1.15
CA PRO A 51 -28.57 -36.58 -0.12
C PRO A 51 -27.16 -36.12 -0.49
N ILE A 52 -26.56 -35.29 0.38
CA ILE A 52 -25.25 -34.66 0.17
C ILE A 52 -24.14 -35.71 0.02
N ASP A 53 -24.26 -36.86 0.69
CA ASP A 53 -23.28 -37.95 0.63
C ASP A 53 -23.23 -38.67 -0.73
N GLN A 54 -24.17 -38.38 -1.64
CA GLN A 54 -24.24 -38.96 -2.99
C GLN A 54 -23.86 -37.98 -4.09
N ILE A 55 -23.62 -36.70 -3.75
CA ILE A 55 -23.40 -35.63 -4.73
C ILE A 55 -21.95 -35.16 -4.66
N ALA A 56 -21.27 -35.17 -5.80
CA ALA A 56 -19.88 -34.75 -5.93
C ALA A 56 -19.76 -33.50 -6.81
N LEU A 57 -18.76 -32.66 -6.49
CA LEU A 57 -18.29 -31.55 -7.31
C LEU A 57 -16.86 -31.82 -7.76
N ILE A 58 -16.58 -31.77 -9.06
CA ILE A 58 -15.23 -31.95 -9.61
C ILE A 58 -14.93 -30.86 -10.63
N THR A 59 -14.08 -29.90 -10.26
CA THR A 59 -13.51 -28.91 -11.18
C THR A 59 -11.99 -28.98 -11.14
N GLY A 60 -11.29 -28.17 -11.95
CA GLY A 60 -9.82 -28.14 -11.93
C GLY A 60 -9.25 -27.66 -10.60
N GLU A 61 -9.98 -26.78 -9.93
CA GLU A 61 -9.54 -26.06 -8.72
C GLU A 61 -10.32 -26.43 -7.45
N GLU A 62 -11.33 -27.30 -7.55
CA GLU A 62 -12.15 -27.69 -6.39
C GLU A 62 -12.69 -29.11 -6.56
N LYS A 63 -12.50 -29.94 -5.54
CA LYS A 63 -12.89 -31.35 -5.57
C LYS A 63 -13.55 -31.77 -4.28
N ILE A 64 -14.87 -32.01 -4.33
CA ILE A 64 -15.68 -32.52 -3.23
C ILE A 64 -16.25 -33.86 -3.66
N ILE A 65 -15.68 -34.96 -3.15
CA ILE A 65 -16.13 -36.32 -3.47
C ILE A 65 -16.42 -37.06 -2.18
N PRO A 66 -17.71 -37.19 -1.80
CA PRO A 66 -18.13 -38.07 -0.72
C PRO A 66 -17.77 -39.54 -0.99
N LYS A 67 -17.69 -40.34 0.08
CA LYS A 67 -17.41 -41.80 -0.04
C LYS A 67 -18.44 -42.56 -0.88
N ASN A 68 -19.70 -42.12 -0.86
CA ASN A 68 -20.83 -42.75 -1.56
C ASN A 68 -21.28 -41.97 -2.81
N ALA A 69 -20.39 -41.18 -3.43
CA ALA A 69 -20.73 -40.33 -4.57
C ALA A 69 -21.32 -41.13 -5.75
N LYS A 70 -22.49 -40.70 -6.22
CA LYS A 70 -23.20 -41.27 -7.38
C LYS A 70 -23.40 -40.25 -8.51
N TYR A 71 -23.59 -38.98 -8.16
CA TYR A 71 -23.90 -37.92 -9.10
C TYR A 71 -22.78 -36.89 -9.11
N PHE A 72 -22.18 -36.68 -10.27
CA PHE A 72 -20.99 -35.84 -10.44
C PHE A 72 -21.34 -34.56 -11.20
N PHE A 73 -21.21 -33.42 -10.54
CA PHE A 73 -21.26 -32.10 -11.16
C PHE A 73 -19.83 -31.66 -11.45
N CYS A 74 -19.49 -31.47 -12.70
CA CYS A 74 -18.09 -31.25 -13.08
C CYS A 74 -17.91 -30.23 -14.19
N THR A 75 -16.73 -29.63 -14.27
CA THR A 75 -16.32 -28.99 -15.53
C THR A 75 -16.10 -30.07 -16.60
N VAL A 76 -16.35 -29.76 -17.88
CA VAL A 76 -16.19 -30.71 -18.98
C VAL A 76 -14.78 -31.31 -19.01
N GLU A 77 -13.77 -30.51 -18.67
CA GLU A 77 -12.37 -30.87 -18.57
C GLU A 77 -12.09 -31.88 -17.44
N SER A 78 -12.84 -31.81 -16.34
CA SER A 78 -12.64 -32.60 -15.12
C SER A 78 -13.67 -33.73 -14.99
N MET A 79 -14.45 -33.97 -16.04
CA MET A 79 -15.47 -35.01 -16.05
C MET A 79 -14.84 -36.40 -15.84
N PRO A 80 -15.33 -37.20 -14.86
CA PRO A 80 -14.66 -38.43 -14.45
C PRO A 80 -14.72 -39.50 -15.56
N GLU A 81 -13.65 -40.26 -15.69
CA GLU A 81 -13.54 -41.40 -16.62
C GLU A 81 -14.00 -42.68 -15.92
N VAL A 82 -15.25 -42.70 -15.51
CA VAL A 82 -15.90 -43.86 -14.88
C VAL A 82 -17.18 -44.21 -15.64
N ASP A 83 -17.52 -45.49 -15.67
CA ASP A 83 -18.75 -45.95 -16.31
C ASP A 83 -19.97 -45.48 -15.49
N LEU A 84 -20.87 -44.76 -16.15
CA LEU A 84 -22.04 -44.14 -15.55
C LEU A 84 -23.27 -44.39 -16.41
N GLU A 85 -24.43 -44.59 -15.79
CA GLU A 85 -25.69 -44.82 -16.47
C GLU A 85 -26.13 -43.61 -17.31
N PHE A 86 -25.90 -42.40 -16.80
CA PHE A 86 -26.28 -41.13 -17.42
C PHE A 86 -25.10 -40.18 -17.59
N ILE A 87 -24.99 -39.57 -18.77
CA ILE A 87 -24.03 -38.50 -19.04
C ILE A 87 -24.72 -37.31 -19.69
N CYS A 88 -24.41 -36.10 -19.22
CA CYS A 88 -24.78 -34.85 -19.89
C CYS A 88 -23.58 -33.92 -20.07
N VAL A 89 -23.49 -33.25 -21.23
CA VAL A 89 -22.49 -32.21 -21.50
C VAL A 89 -23.20 -30.96 -22.02
N ASP A 90 -23.00 -29.83 -21.34
CA ASP A 90 -23.60 -28.54 -21.69
C ASP A 90 -22.72 -27.71 -22.64
N GLU A 91 -23.36 -26.79 -23.37
CA GLU A 91 -22.76 -25.82 -24.30
C GLU A 91 -21.80 -26.45 -25.33
N ILE A 92 -22.20 -27.53 -26.02
CA ILE A 92 -21.37 -28.24 -27.01
C ILE A 92 -20.86 -27.38 -28.17
N GLN A 93 -21.48 -26.22 -28.44
CA GLN A 93 -20.96 -25.27 -29.42
C GLN A 93 -19.57 -24.72 -29.06
N LEU A 94 -19.15 -24.83 -27.79
CA LEU A 94 -17.79 -24.51 -27.38
C LEU A 94 -16.74 -25.45 -28.00
N ALA A 95 -17.14 -26.51 -28.70
CA ALA A 95 -16.28 -27.26 -29.58
C ALA A 95 -15.60 -26.40 -30.67
N SER A 96 -16.18 -25.24 -31.03
CA SER A 96 -15.55 -24.27 -31.94
C SER A 96 -14.61 -23.28 -31.24
N ASP A 97 -14.44 -23.36 -29.91
CA ASP A 97 -13.51 -22.52 -29.18
C ASP A 97 -12.06 -22.87 -29.53
N TYR A 98 -11.24 -21.85 -29.80
CA TYR A 98 -9.86 -22.06 -30.26
C TYR A 98 -9.00 -22.75 -29.20
N GLU A 99 -9.14 -22.42 -27.93
CA GLU A 99 -8.25 -22.89 -26.88
C GLU A 99 -8.65 -24.29 -26.39
N ARG A 100 -9.90 -24.42 -25.95
CA ARG A 100 -10.40 -25.62 -25.25
C ARG A 100 -11.44 -26.42 -26.02
N GLY A 101 -11.83 -25.99 -27.22
CA GLY A 101 -12.88 -26.67 -28.00
C GLY A 101 -12.56 -28.13 -28.32
N HIS A 102 -11.29 -28.48 -28.44
CA HIS A 102 -10.85 -29.86 -28.62
C HIS A 102 -11.28 -30.83 -27.50
N ILE A 103 -11.49 -30.32 -26.28
CA ILE A 103 -11.98 -31.11 -25.14
C ILE A 103 -13.48 -31.41 -25.31
N PHE A 104 -14.27 -30.40 -25.67
CA PHE A 104 -15.70 -30.57 -25.95
C PHE A 104 -15.92 -31.54 -27.10
N THR A 105 -15.14 -31.41 -28.18
CA THR A 105 -15.18 -32.34 -29.30
C THR A 105 -14.82 -33.76 -28.88
N GLN A 106 -13.83 -33.95 -28.01
CA GLN A 106 -13.51 -35.27 -27.46
C GLN A 106 -14.70 -35.87 -26.69
N LYS A 107 -15.33 -35.09 -25.80
CA LYS A 107 -16.48 -35.56 -25.01
C LYS A 107 -17.69 -35.86 -25.92
N LEU A 108 -17.96 -35.00 -26.89
CA LEU A 108 -19.01 -35.17 -27.90
C LEU A 108 -18.85 -36.50 -28.66
N LEU A 109 -17.64 -36.78 -29.16
CA LEU A 109 -17.40 -37.95 -30.01
C LEU A 109 -17.29 -39.27 -29.25
N TYR A 110 -16.76 -39.26 -28.02
CA TYR A 110 -16.30 -40.50 -27.37
C TYR A 110 -16.94 -40.82 -26.03
N VAL A 111 -17.50 -39.85 -25.32
CA VAL A 111 -18.08 -40.12 -23.99
C VAL A 111 -19.53 -40.56 -24.14
N ARG A 112 -19.88 -41.67 -23.49
CA ARG A 112 -21.22 -42.27 -23.52
C ARG A 112 -21.60 -42.77 -22.13
N GLY A 113 -22.83 -42.48 -21.69
CA GLY A 113 -23.42 -43.18 -20.56
C GLY A 113 -23.83 -44.60 -20.98
N GLU A 114 -24.00 -45.52 -20.04
CA GLU A 114 -24.44 -46.89 -20.35
C GLU A 114 -25.85 -46.91 -20.97
N PHE A 115 -26.74 -46.06 -20.46
CA PHE A 115 -28.14 -45.99 -20.89
C PHE A 115 -28.45 -44.72 -21.69
N LYS A 116 -28.01 -43.55 -21.21
CA LYS A 116 -28.41 -42.27 -21.80
C LYS A 116 -27.26 -41.27 -21.82
N THR A 117 -27.09 -40.63 -22.97
CA THR A 117 -26.18 -39.50 -23.17
C THR A 117 -26.95 -38.30 -23.71
N ILE A 118 -26.78 -37.13 -23.09
CA ILE A 118 -27.41 -35.88 -23.51
C ILE A 118 -26.36 -34.83 -23.81
N PHE A 119 -26.47 -34.20 -24.97
CA PHE A 119 -25.66 -33.04 -25.35
C PHE A 119 -26.56 -31.82 -25.46
N LEU A 120 -26.21 -30.72 -24.77
CA LEU A 120 -26.97 -29.48 -24.82
C LEU A 120 -26.17 -28.42 -25.57
N GLY A 121 -26.84 -27.61 -26.40
CA GLY A 121 -26.14 -26.50 -27.05
C GLY A 121 -27.02 -25.61 -27.92
N SER A 122 -26.36 -24.83 -28.78
CA SER A 122 -26.98 -23.90 -29.72
C SER A 122 -27.33 -24.56 -31.06
N THR A 123 -28.35 -24.03 -31.75
CA THR A 123 -28.82 -24.50 -33.06
C THR A 123 -27.74 -24.44 -34.14
N VAL A 124 -26.70 -23.61 -33.98
CA VAL A 124 -25.56 -23.55 -34.93
C VAL A 124 -24.77 -24.85 -35.05
N MET A 125 -24.94 -25.78 -34.10
CA MET A 125 -24.28 -27.09 -34.13
C MET A 125 -25.03 -28.14 -34.93
N GLU A 126 -26.26 -27.86 -35.39
CA GLU A 126 -27.15 -28.84 -36.04
C GLU A 126 -26.46 -29.61 -37.17
N ASP A 127 -25.88 -28.90 -38.14
CA ASP A 127 -25.23 -29.51 -39.32
C ASP A 127 -24.04 -30.39 -38.93
N LEU A 128 -23.25 -29.93 -37.95
CA LEU A 128 -22.10 -30.69 -37.45
C LEU A 128 -22.53 -31.96 -36.71
N ILE A 129 -23.60 -31.90 -35.93
CA ILE A 129 -24.12 -33.05 -35.19
C ILE A 129 -24.67 -34.09 -36.16
N LYS A 130 -25.44 -33.69 -37.18
CA LYS A 130 -25.95 -34.62 -38.19
C LYS A 130 -24.83 -35.38 -38.92
N GLU A 131 -23.68 -34.73 -39.14
CA GLU A 131 -22.54 -35.35 -39.81
C GLU A 131 -21.65 -36.17 -38.88
N LEU A 132 -21.38 -35.67 -37.67
CA LEU A 132 -20.42 -36.30 -36.73
C LEU A 132 -21.06 -37.36 -35.83
N LEU A 133 -22.37 -37.28 -35.59
CA LEU A 133 -23.16 -38.17 -34.73
C LEU A 133 -24.50 -38.50 -35.41
N PRO A 134 -24.50 -39.20 -36.56
CA PRO A 134 -25.72 -39.53 -37.30
C PRO A 134 -26.72 -40.37 -36.51
N GLU A 135 -26.26 -41.08 -35.47
CA GLU A 135 -27.09 -41.89 -34.57
C GLU A 135 -27.85 -41.09 -33.50
N ALA A 136 -27.57 -39.78 -33.36
CA ALA A 136 -28.12 -38.96 -32.29
C ALA A 136 -29.53 -38.43 -32.63
N GLU A 137 -30.45 -38.47 -31.66
CA GLU A 137 -31.76 -37.84 -31.75
C GLU A 137 -31.65 -36.34 -31.47
N ILE A 138 -31.90 -35.49 -32.47
CA ILE A 138 -31.85 -34.03 -32.30
C ILE A 138 -33.23 -33.49 -31.90
N LYS A 139 -33.30 -32.76 -30.78
CA LYS A 139 -34.51 -32.06 -30.33
C LYS A 139 -34.27 -30.56 -30.28
N PHE A 140 -35.23 -29.79 -30.77
CA PHE A 140 -35.17 -28.33 -30.74
C PHE A 140 -36.00 -27.76 -29.61
N LYS A 141 -35.48 -26.71 -28.94
CA LYS A 141 -36.22 -25.94 -27.95
C LYS A 141 -36.25 -24.46 -28.29
N ASN A 142 -37.44 -23.87 -28.22
CA ASN A 142 -37.65 -22.44 -28.40
C ASN A 142 -37.49 -21.69 -27.07
N ARG A 143 -37.04 -20.44 -27.15
CA ARG A 143 -36.91 -19.56 -26.00
C ARG A 143 -38.28 -19.31 -25.36
N PHE A 144 -38.37 -19.31 -24.03
CA PHE A 144 -39.64 -19.08 -23.32
C PHE A 144 -40.16 -17.65 -23.43
N SER A 145 -39.28 -16.66 -23.63
CA SER A 145 -39.64 -15.25 -23.76
C SER A 145 -38.94 -14.57 -24.93
N GLN A 146 -39.55 -13.49 -25.42
CA GLN A 146 -38.97 -12.66 -26.48
C GLN A 146 -37.81 -11.80 -25.94
N LEU A 147 -36.80 -11.60 -26.80
CA LEU A 147 -35.69 -10.70 -26.56
C LEU A 147 -35.83 -9.48 -27.49
N ASN A 148 -36.00 -8.30 -26.90
CA ASN A 148 -36.28 -7.07 -27.63
C ASN A 148 -35.09 -6.12 -27.60
N PHE A 149 -34.77 -5.53 -28.76
CA PHE A 149 -33.73 -4.51 -28.83
C PHE A 149 -34.23 -3.16 -28.31
N ILE A 150 -33.46 -2.55 -27.43
CA ILE A 150 -33.58 -1.17 -26.99
C ILE A 150 -32.40 -0.40 -27.59
N THR A 151 -32.68 0.79 -28.11
CA THR A 151 -31.63 1.70 -28.58
C THR A 151 -30.67 2.11 -27.44
N HIS A 152 -29.67 2.90 -27.79
CA HIS A 152 -28.71 3.41 -26.81
C HIS A 152 -29.40 4.22 -25.70
N LYS A 153 -28.99 3.97 -24.46
CA LYS A 153 -29.41 4.76 -23.29
C LYS A 153 -28.22 5.29 -22.50
N LYS A 154 -28.36 6.49 -21.94
CA LYS A 154 -27.47 6.99 -20.89
C LYS A 154 -27.73 6.21 -19.59
N ILE A 155 -26.70 6.06 -18.74
CA ILE A 155 -26.79 5.34 -17.45
C ILE A 155 -27.95 5.84 -16.58
N GLN A 156 -28.21 7.15 -16.58
CA GLN A 156 -29.33 7.78 -15.86
C GLN A 156 -30.70 7.18 -16.22
N ASN A 157 -30.89 6.72 -17.46
CA ASN A 157 -32.16 6.24 -17.99
C ASN A 157 -32.28 4.70 -18.02
N ILE A 158 -31.29 4.00 -17.45
CA ILE A 158 -31.32 2.54 -17.30
C ILE A 158 -32.28 2.19 -16.16
N LYS A 159 -33.20 1.26 -16.43
CA LYS A 159 -34.24 0.84 -15.47
C LYS A 159 -33.65 -0.11 -14.41
N PRO A 160 -34.30 -0.30 -13.25
CA PRO A 160 -33.93 -1.32 -12.28
C PRO A 160 -33.87 -2.73 -12.90
N ARG A 161 -33.18 -3.66 -12.22
CA ARG A 161 -32.91 -5.03 -12.70
C ARG A 161 -32.17 -5.06 -14.05
N SER A 162 -31.18 -4.18 -14.21
CA SER A 162 -30.35 -4.10 -15.43
C SER A 162 -28.90 -4.53 -15.18
N ALA A 163 -28.31 -5.18 -16.18
CA ALA A 163 -26.90 -5.51 -16.25
C ALA A 163 -26.18 -4.61 -17.25
N ILE A 164 -25.04 -4.06 -16.87
CA ILE A 164 -24.14 -3.34 -17.78
C ILE A 164 -22.87 -4.17 -17.98
N ILE A 165 -22.52 -4.44 -19.23
CA ILE A 165 -21.44 -5.33 -19.62
C ILE A 165 -20.24 -4.53 -20.04
N ALA A 166 -19.12 -4.74 -19.36
CA ALA A 166 -17.84 -4.13 -19.62
C ALA A 166 -16.77 -5.20 -19.91
N PHE A 167 -15.93 -4.96 -20.93
CA PHE A 167 -14.91 -5.93 -21.37
C PHE A 167 -13.51 -5.61 -20.84
N ASN A 168 -13.38 -4.53 -20.07
CA ASN A 168 -12.16 -4.12 -19.38
C ASN A 168 -12.46 -3.98 -17.88
N LEU A 169 -11.53 -4.45 -17.03
CA LEU A 169 -11.63 -4.33 -15.58
C LEU A 169 -11.72 -2.88 -15.13
N ILE A 170 -10.92 -1.99 -15.73
CA ILE A 170 -10.91 -0.57 -15.36
C ILE A 170 -12.29 0.04 -15.67
N ASP A 171 -12.77 -0.11 -16.89
CA ASP A 171 -14.09 0.40 -17.32
C ASP A 171 -15.22 -0.17 -16.45
N LEU A 172 -15.15 -1.44 -16.07
CA LEU A 172 -16.15 -2.09 -15.23
C LEU A 172 -16.33 -1.36 -13.89
N TYR A 173 -15.25 -0.99 -13.21
CA TYR A 173 -15.33 -0.27 -11.94
C TYR A 173 -15.76 1.20 -12.14
N GLU A 174 -15.33 1.87 -13.22
CA GLU A 174 -15.80 3.22 -13.55
C GLU A 174 -17.31 3.25 -13.77
N ILE A 175 -17.83 2.28 -14.51
CA ILE A 175 -19.26 2.14 -14.78
C ILE A 175 -20.01 1.81 -13.48
N ALA A 176 -19.47 0.91 -12.66
CA ALA A 176 -20.05 0.56 -11.37
C ALA A 176 -20.17 1.80 -10.47
N ASP A 177 -19.15 2.64 -10.40
CA ASP A 177 -19.21 3.86 -9.61
C ASP A 177 -20.21 4.89 -10.15
N GLN A 178 -20.26 5.09 -11.47
CA GLN A 178 -21.27 5.97 -12.09
C GLN A 178 -22.69 5.48 -11.78
N VAL A 179 -22.93 4.17 -11.85
CA VAL A 179 -24.21 3.56 -11.48
C VAL A 179 -24.48 3.76 -10.00
N ARG A 180 -23.52 3.47 -9.12
CA ARG A 180 -23.65 3.62 -7.67
C ARG A 180 -23.98 5.06 -7.28
N THR A 181 -23.29 6.04 -7.84
CA THR A 181 -23.51 7.47 -7.57
C THR A 181 -24.89 7.92 -8.05
N LEU A 182 -25.35 7.45 -9.20
CA LEU A 182 -26.63 7.86 -9.77
C LEU A 182 -27.84 7.06 -9.27
N LYS A 183 -27.62 5.84 -8.78
CA LYS A 183 -28.67 4.85 -8.47
C LYS A 183 -28.60 4.26 -7.06
N GLY A 184 -27.62 4.67 -6.24
CA GLY A 184 -27.47 4.26 -4.84
C GLY A 184 -26.66 2.99 -4.62
N GLY A 185 -26.81 1.97 -5.47
CA GLY A 185 -26.16 0.67 -5.27
C GLY A 185 -25.96 -0.15 -6.55
N VAL A 186 -24.91 -0.98 -6.56
CA VAL A 186 -24.54 -1.83 -7.69
C VAL A 186 -23.81 -3.09 -7.22
N ALA A 187 -24.12 -4.24 -7.83
CA ALA A 187 -23.35 -5.47 -7.68
C ALA A 187 -22.26 -5.55 -8.76
N LEU A 188 -21.10 -6.09 -8.39
CA LEU A 188 -19.98 -6.24 -9.30
C LEU A 188 -19.69 -7.71 -9.58
N VAL A 189 -19.69 -8.11 -10.86
CA VAL A 189 -19.41 -9.50 -11.25
C VAL A 189 -18.26 -9.58 -12.24
N VAL A 190 -17.13 -10.09 -11.77
CA VAL A 190 -15.90 -10.20 -12.57
C VAL A 190 -15.43 -11.65 -12.61
N GLY A 191 -14.97 -12.11 -13.78
CA GLY A 191 -14.35 -13.42 -13.97
C GLY A 191 -13.10 -13.66 -13.09
N ALA A 192 -12.40 -12.60 -12.69
CA ALA A 192 -11.22 -12.68 -11.84
C ALA A 192 -11.52 -12.85 -10.34
N LEU A 193 -12.70 -12.51 -9.82
CA LEU A 193 -12.99 -12.64 -8.38
C LEU A 193 -13.09 -14.11 -7.94
N SER A 194 -12.74 -14.41 -6.69
CA SER A 194 -12.97 -15.73 -6.10
C SER A 194 -14.46 -16.10 -6.14
N PRO A 195 -14.81 -17.41 -6.14
CA PRO A 195 -16.20 -17.85 -6.08
C PRO A 195 -16.97 -17.27 -4.90
N LYS A 196 -16.34 -17.18 -3.72
CA LYS A 196 -16.93 -16.61 -2.50
C LYS A 196 -17.35 -15.15 -2.69
N THR A 197 -16.44 -14.29 -3.14
CA THR A 197 -16.71 -12.86 -3.35
C THR A 197 -17.73 -12.65 -4.47
N ARG A 198 -17.64 -13.41 -5.56
CA ARG A 198 -18.61 -13.34 -6.66
C ARG A 198 -20.02 -13.74 -6.21
N ASN A 199 -20.16 -14.83 -5.45
CA ASN A 199 -21.47 -15.28 -4.95
C ASN A 199 -22.09 -14.28 -3.96
N ALA A 200 -21.28 -13.61 -3.14
CA ALA A 200 -21.75 -12.54 -2.28
C ALA A 200 -22.34 -11.37 -3.10
N GLN A 201 -21.66 -10.93 -4.16
CA GLN A 201 -22.14 -9.86 -5.05
C GLN A 201 -23.42 -10.26 -5.80
N VAL A 202 -23.50 -11.50 -6.28
CA VAL A 202 -24.70 -12.05 -6.91
C VAL A 202 -25.87 -12.09 -5.93
N LYS A 203 -25.61 -12.51 -4.69
CA LYS A 203 -26.63 -12.58 -3.65
C LYS A 203 -27.23 -11.22 -3.33
N LEU A 204 -26.42 -10.17 -3.21
CA LEU A 204 -26.90 -8.79 -3.02
C LEU A 204 -27.89 -8.36 -4.12
N TYR A 205 -27.64 -8.75 -5.37
CA TYR A 205 -28.53 -8.43 -6.48
C TYR A 205 -29.83 -9.28 -6.46
N GLU A 206 -29.72 -10.57 -6.20
CA GLU A 206 -30.89 -11.46 -6.17
C GLU A 206 -31.82 -11.14 -4.99
N ASP A 207 -31.26 -10.88 -3.80
CA ASP A 207 -32.00 -10.51 -2.59
C ASP A 207 -32.68 -9.13 -2.72
N GLY A 208 -32.27 -8.32 -3.69
CA GLY A 208 -32.83 -7.00 -3.98
C GLY A 208 -32.18 -5.86 -3.20
N ASP A 209 -31.04 -6.11 -2.54
CA ASP A 209 -30.24 -5.06 -1.88
C ASP A 209 -29.70 -4.06 -2.92
N VAL A 210 -29.46 -4.51 -4.15
CA VAL A 210 -29.07 -3.68 -5.28
C VAL A 210 -29.81 -4.06 -6.57
N ASP A 211 -30.26 -3.06 -7.31
CA ASP A 211 -31.04 -3.25 -8.54
C ASP A 211 -30.21 -3.33 -9.82
N TYR A 212 -28.92 -3.02 -9.73
CA TYR A 212 -28.03 -2.89 -10.89
C TYR A 212 -26.82 -3.81 -10.73
N ILE A 213 -26.37 -4.40 -11.84
CA ILE A 213 -25.17 -5.22 -11.87
C ILE A 213 -24.24 -4.73 -12.98
N VAL A 214 -22.96 -4.61 -12.68
CA VAL A 214 -21.93 -4.35 -13.70
C VAL A 214 -21.01 -5.55 -13.76
N ALA A 215 -20.86 -6.12 -14.96
CA ALA A 215 -20.24 -7.41 -15.13
C ALA A 215 -19.35 -7.50 -16.37
N THR A 216 -18.40 -8.44 -16.35
CA THR A 216 -17.70 -8.87 -17.58
C THR A 216 -18.52 -9.91 -18.34
N ASP A 217 -18.05 -10.27 -19.53
CA ASP A 217 -18.55 -11.36 -20.38
C ASP A 217 -18.76 -12.70 -19.64
N ALA A 218 -18.09 -12.92 -18.51
CA ALA A 218 -18.29 -14.03 -17.59
C ALA A 218 -19.77 -14.25 -17.19
N ILE A 219 -20.59 -13.19 -17.18
CA ILE A 219 -22.03 -13.29 -16.91
C ILE A 219 -22.78 -14.08 -17.99
N GLY A 220 -22.29 -14.07 -19.23
CA GLY A 220 -22.93 -14.70 -20.39
C GLY A 220 -23.03 -16.21 -20.27
N MET A 221 -22.22 -16.85 -19.42
CA MET A 221 -22.10 -18.30 -19.38
C MET A 221 -22.32 -18.91 -17.99
N GLY A 222 -22.46 -18.13 -16.91
CA GLY A 222 -22.11 -18.68 -15.58
C GLY A 222 -22.98 -18.39 -14.37
N LEU A 223 -24.03 -17.57 -14.47
CA LEU A 223 -24.82 -17.18 -13.29
C LEU A 223 -26.32 -17.14 -13.60
N ASN A 224 -27.13 -17.69 -12.69
CA ASN A 224 -28.58 -17.56 -12.72
C ASN A 224 -29.03 -16.27 -12.03
N LEU A 225 -29.12 -15.19 -12.82
CA LEU A 225 -29.53 -13.85 -12.37
C LEU A 225 -30.90 -13.47 -12.95
N ASP A 226 -31.79 -12.83 -12.17
CA ASP A 226 -33.06 -12.26 -12.67
C ASP A 226 -32.82 -10.88 -13.33
N ILE A 227 -32.15 -10.90 -14.48
CA ILE A 227 -31.82 -9.69 -15.25
C ILE A 227 -32.96 -9.40 -16.23
N THR A 228 -33.50 -8.18 -16.21
CA THR A 228 -34.54 -7.76 -17.18
C THR A 228 -33.92 -7.13 -18.42
N GLN A 229 -32.83 -6.37 -18.27
CA GLN A 229 -32.20 -5.63 -19.37
C GLN A 229 -30.69 -5.78 -19.35
N VAL A 230 -30.07 -5.95 -20.52
CA VAL A 230 -28.62 -6.03 -20.70
C VAL A 230 -28.13 -4.87 -21.57
N TYR A 231 -27.15 -4.12 -21.10
CA TYR A 231 -26.57 -2.98 -21.80
C TYR A 231 -25.07 -3.20 -22.04
N PHE A 232 -24.65 -3.14 -23.30
CA PHE A 232 -23.23 -3.21 -23.66
C PHE A 232 -22.59 -1.82 -23.55
N SER A 233 -21.46 -1.70 -22.84
CA SER A 233 -20.67 -0.46 -22.77
C SER A 233 -19.70 -0.30 -23.94
N SER A 234 -19.22 -1.44 -24.46
CA SER A 234 -18.40 -1.58 -25.67
C SER A 234 -18.90 -2.76 -26.51
N LEU A 235 -18.59 -2.77 -27.82
CA LEU A 235 -18.83 -3.92 -28.71
C LEU A 235 -17.52 -4.59 -29.15
N GLU A 236 -16.42 -4.23 -28.50
CA GLU A 236 -15.08 -4.75 -28.75
C GLU A 236 -14.49 -5.31 -27.46
N LYS A 237 -13.65 -6.33 -27.58
CA LYS A 237 -12.93 -6.94 -26.46
C LYS A 237 -11.49 -7.26 -26.83
N PHE A 238 -10.65 -7.37 -25.80
CA PHE A 238 -9.27 -7.83 -25.93
C PHE A 238 -9.20 -9.34 -25.69
N ASP A 239 -8.83 -10.10 -26.73
CA ASP A 239 -8.73 -11.56 -26.68
C ASP A 239 -7.32 -12.05 -26.28
N GLY A 240 -6.57 -11.24 -25.51
CA GLY A 240 -5.19 -11.55 -25.12
C GLY A 240 -4.13 -11.18 -26.17
N LYS A 241 -4.52 -10.95 -27.43
CA LYS A 241 -3.59 -10.57 -28.53
C LYS A 241 -3.85 -9.18 -29.08
N TYR A 242 -5.09 -8.91 -29.46
CA TYR A 242 -5.51 -7.63 -30.05
C TYR A 242 -6.96 -7.35 -29.67
N LEU A 243 -7.34 -6.09 -29.81
CA LEU A 243 -8.71 -5.63 -29.62
C LEU A 243 -9.51 -5.98 -30.88
N ARG A 244 -10.64 -6.66 -30.72
CA ARG A 244 -11.50 -7.11 -31.83
C ARG A 244 -12.98 -6.90 -31.52
N PRO A 245 -13.86 -6.78 -32.54
CA PRO A 245 -15.30 -6.79 -32.33
C PRO A 245 -15.78 -8.12 -31.75
N LEU A 246 -16.84 -8.07 -30.96
CA LEU A 246 -17.56 -9.25 -30.48
C LEU A 246 -18.30 -9.93 -31.62
N ASN A 247 -18.35 -11.26 -31.57
CA ASN A 247 -19.10 -12.05 -32.54
C ASN A 247 -20.59 -12.05 -32.17
N ASP A 248 -21.47 -12.21 -33.16
CA ASP A 248 -22.92 -12.23 -32.97
C ASP A 248 -23.38 -13.25 -31.91
N LEU A 249 -22.73 -14.42 -31.88
CA LEU A 249 -22.99 -15.47 -30.87
C LEU A 249 -22.57 -15.05 -29.46
N GLU A 250 -21.44 -14.35 -29.30
CA GLU A 250 -20.98 -13.85 -27.99
C GLU A 250 -21.98 -12.82 -27.45
N ILE A 251 -22.46 -11.92 -28.32
CA ILE A 251 -23.46 -10.92 -27.95
C ILE A 251 -24.80 -11.59 -27.66
N ALA A 252 -25.24 -12.54 -28.45
CA ALA A 252 -26.48 -13.27 -28.21
C ALA A 252 -26.45 -14.06 -26.89
N GLN A 253 -25.31 -14.65 -26.55
CA GLN A 253 -25.11 -15.37 -25.29
C GLN A 253 -25.26 -14.43 -24.08
N ILE A 254 -24.68 -13.23 -24.15
CA ILE A 254 -24.75 -12.22 -23.09
C ILE A 254 -26.14 -11.57 -23.05
N ALA A 255 -26.66 -11.10 -24.19
CA ALA A 255 -27.98 -10.48 -24.32
C ALA A 255 -29.11 -11.44 -23.92
N GLY A 256 -28.95 -12.73 -24.24
CA GLY A 256 -29.89 -13.79 -23.89
C GLY A 256 -30.02 -14.06 -22.39
N ARG A 257 -29.18 -13.46 -21.55
CA ARG A 257 -29.36 -13.44 -20.08
C ARG A 257 -30.47 -12.49 -19.65
N ALA A 258 -30.89 -11.55 -20.51
CA ALA A 258 -32.03 -10.69 -20.24
C ALA A 258 -33.36 -11.45 -20.40
N GLY A 259 -34.25 -11.29 -19.43
CA GLY A 259 -35.53 -11.98 -19.37
C GLY A 259 -35.38 -13.41 -18.84
N ARG A 260 -36.41 -13.88 -18.17
CA ARG A 260 -36.41 -15.19 -17.50
C ARG A 260 -37.80 -15.80 -17.53
N HIS A 261 -37.89 -17.09 -17.85
CA HIS A 261 -39.16 -17.79 -18.06
C HIS A 261 -40.07 -17.01 -19.03
N THR A 262 -41.21 -16.52 -18.56
CA THR A 262 -42.20 -15.76 -19.36
C THR A 262 -41.91 -14.26 -19.40
N LYS A 263 -41.00 -13.73 -18.56
CA LYS A 263 -40.64 -12.30 -18.58
C LYS A 263 -39.82 -11.97 -19.82
N GLN A 264 -40.25 -10.95 -20.55
CA GLN A 264 -39.53 -10.43 -21.72
C GLN A 264 -38.16 -9.88 -21.32
N GLY A 265 -37.18 -10.14 -22.15
CA GLY A 265 -35.81 -9.62 -22.01
C GLY A 265 -35.57 -8.46 -22.94
N PHE A 266 -34.67 -7.56 -22.54
CA PHE A 266 -34.26 -6.46 -23.39
C PHE A 266 -32.74 -6.36 -23.48
N PHE A 267 -32.22 -5.96 -24.64
CA PHE A 267 -30.79 -5.65 -24.78
C PHE A 267 -30.58 -4.36 -25.55
N GLY A 268 -29.52 -3.63 -25.22
CA GLY A 268 -29.18 -2.38 -25.89
C GLY A 268 -27.74 -1.98 -25.62
N SER A 269 -27.39 -0.73 -25.88
CA SER A 269 -26.07 -0.19 -25.58
C SER A 269 -26.13 1.03 -24.66
N THR A 270 -25.00 1.32 -24.03
CA THR A 270 -24.79 2.52 -23.20
C THR A 270 -23.40 3.09 -23.49
N LEU A 271 -23.09 4.27 -22.95
CA LEU A 271 -21.78 4.93 -23.08
C LEU A 271 -21.33 5.06 -24.54
N GLY A 272 -20.15 4.52 -24.90
CA GLY A 272 -19.57 4.61 -26.23
C GLY A 272 -20.13 3.61 -27.24
N ALA A 273 -20.72 2.49 -26.80
CA ALA A 273 -21.19 1.43 -27.69
C ALA A 273 -22.40 1.84 -28.54
N ARG A 274 -22.36 1.53 -29.84
CA ARG A 274 -23.47 1.76 -30.78
C ARG A 274 -23.67 0.56 -31.68
N PHE A 275 -24.84 -0.07 -31.58
CA PHE A 275 -25.26 -1.09 -32.56
C PHE A 275 -25.66 -0.38 -33.86
N GLN A 276 -24.83 -0.49 -34.89
CA GLN A 276 -25.10 0.09 -36.22
C GLN A 276 -25.69 -0.93 -37.21
N ASN A 277 -25.35 -2.20 -37.06
CA ASN A 277 -25.79 -3.26 -37.96
C ASN A 277 -27.19 -3.77 -37.59
N LYS A 278 -28.20 -3.44 -38.41
CA LYS A 278 -29.59 -3.89 -38.22
C LYS A 278 -29.74 -5.41 -38.39
N GLY A 279 -29.02 -6.03 -39.32
CA GLY A 279 -29.09 -7.48 -39.55
C GLY A 279 -28.57 -8.28 -38.35
N MET A 280 -27.54 -7.77 -37.68
CA MET A 280 -27.03 -8.33 -36.42
C MET A 280 -28.08 -8.27 -35.31
N ILE A 281 -28.73 -7.10 -35.13
CA ILE A 281 -29.79 -6.93 -34.13
C ILE A 281 -30.93 -7.94 -34.38
N GLU A 282 -31.38 -8.05 -35.64
CA GLU A 282 -32.42 -9.00 -36.03
C GLU A 282 -32.01 -10.45 -35.79
N SER A 283 -30.76 -10.80 -36.10
CA SER A 283 -30.20 -12.13 -35.86
C SER A 283 -30.18 -12.49 -34.37
N ILE A 284 -29.86 -11.52 -33.50
CA ILE A 284 -29.89 -11.68 -32.04
C ILE A 284 -31.33 -11.85 -31.53
N GLN A 285 -32.27 -11.01 -31.98
CA GLN A 285 -33.68 -11.08 -31.55
C GLN A 285 -34.35 -12.39 -31.98
N THR A 286 -34.06 -12.85 -33.20
CA THR A 286 -34.64 -14.07 -33.77
C THR A 286 -33.85 -15.34 -33.45
N ASN A 287 -32.66 -15.20 -32.84
CA ASN A 287 -31.71 -16.27 -32.57
C ASN A 287 -31.39 -17.12 -33.82
N LYS A 288 -31.19 -16.45 -34.96
CA LYS A 288 -30.83 -17.07 -36.24
C LYS A 288 -29.40 -16.68 -36.60
N PHE A 289 -28.50 -17.65 -36.53
CA PHE A 289 -27.08 -17.45 -36.81
C PHE A 289 -26.60 -18.44 -37.88
N GLN A 290 -25.46 -18.11 -38.50
CA GLN A 290 -24.84 -19.03 -39.45
C GLN A 290 -24.40 -20.32 -38.75
N PRO A 291 -24.69 -21.50 -39.34
CA PRO A 291 -24.20 -22.76 -38.80
C PRO A 291 -22.68 -22.81 -38.69
N LEU A 292 -22.18 -23.46 -37.65
CA LEU A 292 -20.75 -23.70 -37.48
C LEU A 292 -20.29 -24.71 -38.53
N LYS A 293 -19.23 -24.36 -39.26
CA LYS A 293 -18.72 -25.20 -40.35
C LYS A 293 -17.74 -26.26 -39.88
N LYS A 294 -16.97 -25.98 -38.83
CA LYS A 294 -15.90 -26.83 -38.31
C LYS A 294 -15.71 -26.63 -36.80
N ILE A 295 -15.19 -27.66 -36.13
CA ILE A 295 -14.84 -27.64 -34.69
C ILE A 295 -13.42 -28.12 -34.46
N PHE A 296 -12.81 -27.69 -33.35
CA PHE A 296 -11.43 -28.05 -33.03
C PHE A 296 -11.36 -29.47 -32.46
N TRP A 297 -10.34 -30.22 -32.85
CA TRP A 297 -10.16 -31.63 -32.50
C TRP A 297 -8.70 -31.92 -32.15
N ARG A 298 -8.52 -32.87 -31.23
CA ARG A 298 -7.23 -33.48 -30.90
C ARG A 298 -7.43 -34.98 -30.72
N ASN A 299 -6.42 -35.76 -31.08
CA ASN A 299 -6.45 -37.19 -30.83
C ASN A 299 -6.49 -37.49 -29.32
N HIS A 300 -7.47 -38.28 -28.88
CA HIS A 300 -7.61 -38.68 -27.47
C HIS A 300 -6.80 -39.93 -27.13
N LYS A 301 -6.47 -40.78 -28.12
CA LYS A 301 -5.68 -42.01 -27.91
C LYS A 301 -4.20 -41.69 -27.99
N LEU A 302 -3.65 -41.20 -26.89
CA LEU A 302 -2.23 -40.87 -26.76
C LEU A 302 -1.39 -42.12 -26.48
N ILE A 303 -0.16 -42.16 -27.01
CA ILE A 303 0.74 -43.31 -26.89
C ILE A 303 1.97 -42.93 -26.08
N PHE A 304 2.09 -43.46 -24.86
CA PHE A 304 3.16 -43.10 -23.92
C PHE A 304 4.41 -44.00 -23.99
N LYS A 305 4.58 -44.77 -25.08
CA LYS A 305 5.74 -45.67 -25.25
C LYS A 305 7.08 -44.94 -25.34
N SER A 306 7.11 -43.81 -26.03
CA SER A 306 8.30 -42.98 -26.20
C SER A 306 7.88 -41.53 -26.46
N PRO A 307 8.77 -40.54 -26.23
CA PRO A 307 8.49 -39.14 -26.58
C PRO A 307 8.12 -38.97 -28.06
N TYR A 308 8.73 -39.77 -28.94
CA TYR A 308 8.41 -39.77 -30.37
C TYR A 308 6.98 -40.25 -30.64
N ASP A 309 6.57 -41.38 -30.03
CA ASP A 309 5.23 -41.94 -30.21
C ASP A 309 4.14 -41.02 -29.65
N LEU A 310 4.41 -40.36 -28.53
CA LEU A 310 3.50 -39.38 -27.94
C LEU A 310 3.28 -38.20 -28.88
N ILE A 311 4.37 -37.57 -29.37
CA ILE A 311 4.29 -36.46 -30.33
C ILE A 311 3.59 -36.89 -31.62
N ARG A 312 3.91 -38.08 -32.13
CA ARG A 312 3.26 -38.64 -33.33
C ARG A 312 1.76 -38.82 -33.11
N SER A 313 1.36 -39.33 -31.95
CA SER A 313 -0.05 -39.52 -31.61
C SER A 313 -0.81 -38.19 -31.47
N LEU A 314 -0.18 -37.13 -30.95
CA LEU A 314 -0.77 -35.79 -30.84
C LEU A 314 -0.95 -35.12 -32.21
N ARG A 315 -0.02 -35.35 -33.13
CA ARG A 315 -0.04 -34.78 -34.50
C ARG A 315 -0.88 -35.58 -35.50
N LYS A 316 -1.63 -36.58 -35.05
CA LYS A 316 -2.50 -37.38 -35.92
C LYS A 316 -3.53 -36.49 -36.60
N ASN A 317 -3.77 -36.69 -37.90
CA ASN A 317 -4.79 -35.94 -38.62
C ASN A 317 -6.20 -36.33 -38.15
N PRO A 318 -7.15 -35.38 -38.16
CA PRO A 318 -8.53 -35.64 -37.81
C PRO A 318 -9.17 -36.62 -38.78
N PRO A 319 -10.07 -37.50 -38.31
CA PRO A 319 -10.71 -38.52 -39.15
C PRO A 319 -11.81 -37.96 -40.08
N ASN A 320 -12.30 -36.74 -39.85
CA ASN A 320 -13.41 -36.14 -40.59
C ASN A 320 -13.05 -34.70 -41.04
N SER A 321 -13.53 -34.28 -42.21
CA SER A 321 -13.28 -32.96 -42.81
C SER A 321 -13.81 -31.75 -42.01
N LYS A 322 -14.81 -31.97 -41.14
CA LYS A 322 -15.41 -30.98 -40.23
C LYS A 322 -14.58 -30.76 -38.96
N LEU A 323 -13.59 -31.61 -38.70
CA LEU A 323 -12.71 -31.51 -37.56
C LEU A 323 -11.42 -30.80 -37.96
N VAL A 324 -11.00 -29.83 -37.17
CA VAL A 324 -9.75 -29.07 -37.38
C VAL A 324 -8.76 -29.48 -36.30
N LEU A 325 -7.59 -29.98 -36.71
CA LEU A 325 -6.54 -30.30 -35.76
C LEU A 325 -6.12 -29.05 -34.98
N LYS A 326 -6.19 -29.11 -33.66
CA LYS A 326 -5.62 -28.09 -32.78
C LYS A 326 -4.09 -28.22 -32.79
N LYS A 327 -3.41 -27.35 -33.54
CA LYS A 327 -1.95 -27.39 -33.74
C LYS A 327 -1.16 -26.80 -32.55
N ASP A 328 -1.68 -25.71 -31.98
CA ASP A 328 -1.01 -24.92 -30.95
C ASP A 328 -1.76 -25.03 -29.61
N ALA A 329 -2.02 -26.26 -29.15
CA ALA A 329 -2.48 -26.46 -27.79
C ALA A 329 -1.33 -26.11 -26.83
N SER A 330 -1.61 -25.36 -25.77
CA SER A 330 -0.59 -24.89 -24.82
C SER A 330 0.18 -26.06 -24.20
N ASP A 331 -0.53 -27.09 -23.76
CA ASP A 331 0.04 -28.32 -23.20
C ASP A 331 0.99 -29.04 -24.17
N GLN A 332 0.60 -29.18 -25.43
CA GLN A 332 1.43 -29.75 -26.49
C GLN A 332 2.67 -28.90 -26.76
N ASN A 333 2.54 -27.58 -26.78
CA ASN A 333 3.67 -26.68 -26.99
C ASN A 333 4.68 -26.76 -25.84
N PHE A 334 4.22 -26.75 -24.59
CA PHE A 334 5.09 -26.92 -23.43
C PHE A 334 5.76 -28.29 -23.41
N LEU A 335 5.06 -29.36 -23.78
CA LEU A 335 5.66 -30.69 -23.92
C LEU A 335 6.81 -30.67 -24.94
N MET A 336 6.59 -30.09 -26.12
CA MET A 336 7.62 -30.02 -27.17
C MET A 336 8.84 -29.20 -26.72
N LYS A 337 8.63 -28.04 -26.08
CA LYS A 337 9.71 -27.22 -25.54
C LYS A 337 10.48 -27.94 -24.43
N PHE A 338 9.78 -28.60 -23.52
CA PHE A 338 10.39 -29.37 -22.43
C PHE A 338 11.29 -30.49 -22.95
N LEU A 339 10.78 -31.27 -23.91
CA LEU A 339 11.52 -32.36 -24.55
C LEU A 339 12.70 -31.87 -25.41
N GLY A 340 12.71 -30.60 -25.81
CA GLY A 340 13.84 -29.96 -26.50
C GLY A 340 14.92 -29.49 -25.53
N GLU A 341 14.56 -28.64 -24.57
CA GLU A 341 15.50 -27.94 -23.68
C GLU A 341 16.02 -28.81 -22.53
N TYR A 342 15.14 -29.60 -21.91
CA TYR A 342 15.46 -30.35 -20.69
C TYR A 342 15.80 -31.82 -20.95
N LYS A 343 15.90 -32.24 -22.22
CA LYS A 343 16.23 -33.62 -22.63
C LYS A 343 17.50 -34.18 -21.99
N LYS A 344 18.50 -33.32 -21.76
CA LYS A 344 19.77 -33.71 -21.12
C LYS A 344 19.67 -33.78 -19.60
N LYS A 345 18.75 -33.02 -19.00
CA LYS A 345 18.57 -32.93 -17.55
C LYS A 345 17.68 -34.06 -17.02
N PHE A 346 16.67 -34.46 -17.80
CA PHE A 346 15.75 -35.54 -17.45
C PHE A 346 15.74 -36.60 -18.55
N VAL A 347 16.32 -37.77 -18.25
CA VAL A 347 16.30 -38.92 -19.17
C VAL A 347 15.00 -39.68 -18.92
N ILE A 348 14.06 -39.60 -19.87
CA ILE A 348 12.77 -40.30 -19.79
C ILE A 348 12.97 -41.74 -20.26
N THR A 349 12.82 -42.69 -19.37
CA THR A 349 13.10 -44.12 -19.59
C THR A 349 11.85 -45.01 -19.55
N ASN A 350 10.73 -44.50 -19.02
CA ASN A 350 9.51 -45.27 -18.75
C ASN A 350 8.25 -44.51 -19.22
N SER A 351 7.22 -45.26 -19.66
CA SER A 351 5.87 -44.75 -19.95
C SER A 351 5.29 -43.90 -18.83
N LYS A 352 5.43 -44.32 -17.57
CA LYS A 352 4.92 -43.59 -16.41
C LYS A 352 5.56 -42.21 -16.24
N GLU A 353 6.84 -42.08 -16.54
CA GLU A 353 7.55 -40.79 -16.48
C GLU A 353 7.01 -39.83 -17.54
N LEU A 354 6.72 -40.37 -18.73
CA LEU A 354 6.15 -39.60 -19.83
C LEU A 354 4.69 -39.20 -19.59
N GLU A 355 3.90 -40.05 -18.93
CA GLU A 355 2.54 -39.74 -18.47
C GLU A 355 2.55 -38.62 -17.44
N VAL A 356 3.43 -38.70 -16.42
CA VAL A 356 3.56 -37.62 -15.43
C VAL A 356 4.05 -36.33 -16.08
N LEU A 357 5.00 -36.40 -17.02
CA LEU A 357 5.43 -35.22 -17.77
C LEU A 357 4.27 -34.59 -18.54
N TRP A 358 3.44 -35.41 -19.20
CA TRP A 358 2.26 -34.94 -19.90
C TRP A 358 1.27 -34.26 -18.95
N ASP A 359 1.00 -34.83 -17.79
CA ASP A 359 0.15 -34.22 -16.76
C ASP A 359 0.72 -32.90 -16.24
N VAL A 360 2.05 -32.80 -16.05
CA VAL A 360 2.73 -31.55 -15.69
C VAL A 360 2.58 -30.51 -16.82
N CYS A 361 2.78 -30.88 -18.08
CA CYS A 361 2.62 -29.96 -19.21
C CYS A 361 1.17 -29.48 -19.40
N ARG A 362 0.18 -30.19 -18.84
CA ARG A 362 -1.22 -29.77 -18.83
C ARG A 362 -1.56 -28.75 -17.74
N ILE A 363 -0.63 -28.42 -16.85
CA ILE A 363 -0.83 -27.35 -15.85
C ILE A 363 -1.05 -26.04 -16.61
N PRO A 364 -2.23 -25.40 -16.47
CA PRO A 364 -2.55 -24.16 -17.15
C PRO A 364 -1.64 -23.01 -16.68
N ASP A 365 -1.19 -22.17 -17.62
CA ASP A 365 -0.53 -20.91 -17.31
C ASP A 365 -1.60 -19.83 -17.10
N PHE A 366 -2.13 -19.73 -15.87
CA PHE A 366 -3.10 -18.68 -15.55
C PHE A 366 -2.48 -17.27 -15.55
N GLN A 367 -1.17 -17.15 -15.46
CA GLN A 367 -0.48 -15.86 -15.35
C GLN A 367 -0.25 -15.23 -16.73
N ASN A 368 -0.34 -16.02 -17.82
CA ASN A 368 -0.02 -15.61 -19.19
C ASN A 368 1.37 -14.94 -19.26
N ILE A 369 2.36 -15.56 -18.61
CA ILE A 369 3.73 -15.05 -18.58
C ILE A 369 4.43 -15.42 -19.90
N SER A 370 5.66 -14.92 -20.11
CA SER A 370 6.54 -15.51 -21.11
C SER A 370 6.63 -17.03 -20.95
N ASP A 371 6.45 -17.75 -22.06
CA ASP A 371 6.54 -19.21 -22.15
C ASP A 371 7.77 -19.80 -21.43
N GLU A 372 8.89 -19.07 -21.41
CA GLU A 372 10.13 -19.47 -20.75
C GLU A 372 9.98 -19.62 -19.23
N LYS A 373 9.29 -18.67 -18.57
CA LYS A 373 9.12 -18.72 -17.10
C LYS A 373 8.18 -19.84 -16.69
N HIS A 374 7.08 -20.05 -17.43
CA HIS A 374 6.19 -21.18 -17.18
C HIS A 374 6.93 -22.50 -17.38
N LEU A 375 7.74 -22.62 -18.44
CA LEU A 375 8.53 -23.82 -18.69
C LEU A 375 9.52 -24.12 -17.55
N ILE A 376 10.13 -23.10 -16.94
CA ILE A 376 10.98 -23.26 -15.73
C ILE A 376 10.16 -23.80 -14.55
N LEU A 377 8.95 -23.27 -14.32
CA LEU A 377 8.04 -23.77 -13.28
C LEU A 377 7.72 -25.25 -13.50
N LEU A 378 7.33 -25.63 -14.72
CA LEU A 378 7.04 -27.02 -15.09
C LEU A 378 8.27 -27.94 -14.88
N SER A 379 9.47 -27.47 -15.24
CA SER A 379 10.75 -28.17 -15.02
C SER A 379 11.04 -28.41 -13.54
N ASN A 380 10.77 -27.42 -12.69
CA ASN A 380 10.95 -27.53 -11.25
C ASN A 380 9.95 -28.51 -10.63
N ILE A 381 8.67 -28.44 -11.02
CA ILE A 381 7.62 -29.36 -10.56
C ILE A 381 7.95 -30.80 -10.98
N TYR A 382 8.26 -31.02 -12.25
CA TYR A 382 8.61 -32.35 -12.76
C TYR A 382 9.85 -32.90 -12.05
N GLY A 383 10.88 -32.06 -11.85
CA GLY A 383 12.10 -32.46 -11.14
C GLY A 383 11.85 -32.84 -9.68
N GLU A 384 10.96 -32.14 -8.98
CA GLU A 384 10.57 -32.47 -7.61
C GLU A 384 9.77 -33.79 -7.55
N LEU A 385 8.78 -33.95 -8.44
CA LEU A 385 8.01 -35.19 -8.56
C LEU A 385 8.92 -36.38 -8.85
N HIS A 386 9.87 -36.24 -9.76
CA HIS A 386 10.82 -37.30 -10.11
C HIS A 386 11.70 -37.71 -8.91
N ARG A 387 12.13 -36.76 -8.06
CA ARG A 387 12.96 -37.05 -6.88
C ARG A 387 12.18 -37.71 -5.75
N ASN A 388 10.92 -37.33 -5.57
CA ASN A 388 10.11 -37.73 -4.42
C ASN A 388 9.02 -38.76 -4.78
N ARG A 389 9.37 -39.75 -5.63
CA ARG A 389 8.47 -40.87 -5.99
C ARG A 389 7.09 -40.42 -6.50
N TRP A 390 7.07 -39.39 -7.35
CA TRP A 390 5.87 -38.81 -7.98
C TRP A 390 4.93 -38.08 -7.01
N LYS A 391 5.48 -37.58 -5.90
CA LYS A 391 4.80 -36.70 -4.94
C LYS A 391 5.57 -35.41 -4.72
N LEU A 392 4.87 -34.34 -4.33
CA LEU A 392 5.45 -33.06 -3.95
C LEU A 392 5.79 -33.07 -2.46
N SER A 393 7.00 -32.64 -2.10
CA SER A 393 7.41 -32.57 -0.69
C SER A 393 6.73 -31.40 0.03
N GLU A 394 6.49 -31.53 1.34
CA GLU A 394 5.93 -30.43 2.14
C GLU A 394 6.82 -29.18 2.10
N ASN A 395 8.14 -29.34 2.09
CA ASN A 395 9.09 -28.24 2.00
C ASN A 395 8.96 -27.47 0.66
N PHE A 396 8.82 -28.20 -0.45
CA PHE A 396 8.63 -27.59 -1.76
C PHE A 396 7.32 -26.81 -1.83
N LEU A 397 6.20 -27.41 -1.37
CA LEU A 397 4.90 -26.75 -1.32
C LEU A 397 4.95 -25.49 -0.44
N ASN A 398 5.47 -25.58 0.78
CA ASN A 398 5.58 -24.46 1.69
C ASN A 398 6.42 -23.31 1.09
N SER A 399 7.57 -23.63 0.47
CA SER A 399 8.46 -22.61 -0.09
C SER A 399 7.86 -21.80 -1.25
N ASN A 400 6.94 -22.42 -2.01
CA ASN A 400 6.27 -21.76 -3.12
C ASN A 400 4.97 -21.09 -2.68
N ILE A 401 4.16 -21.76 -1.84
CA ILE A 401 2.86 -21.23 -1.38
C ILE A 401 3.04 -20.04 -0.43
N LYS A 402 4.05 -20.05 0.46
CA LYS A 402 4.28 -18.95 1.41
C LYS A 402 4.59 -17.61 0.72
N LYS A 403 5.13 -17.64 -0.50
CA LYS A 403 5.39 -16.42 -1.28
C LYS A 403 4.09 -15.76 -1.78
N LEU A 404 3.02 -16.53 -1.90
CA LEU A 404 1.70 -16.06 -2.37
C LEU A 404 0.93 -15.29 -1.29
N GLU A 405 1.36 -15.37 -0.03
CA GLU A 405 0.79 -14.62 1.08
C GLU A 405 1.23 -13.13 1.12
N ASP A 406 1.81 -12.63 0.02
CA ASP A 406 2.08 -11.19 -0.12
C ASP A 406 0.87 -10.47 -0.72
N TYR A 407 0.15 -9.79 0.17
CA TYR A 407 -1.03 -8.98 -0.14
C TYR A 407 -0.68 -7.50 -0.39
N LYS A 408 0.61 -7.15 -0.52
CA LYS A 408 1.05 -5.79 -0.80
C LYS A 408 1.41 -5.63 -2.27
N GLY A 409 1.21 -4.43 -2.81
CA GLY A 409 1.63 -4.08 -4.16
C GLY A 409 0.58 -3.32 -4.95
N SER A 410 0.85 -3.11 -6.23
CA SER A 410 -0.13 -2.57 -7.15
C SER A 410 -1.20 -3.61 -7.49
N ILE A 411 -2.34 -3.18 -8.04
CA ILE A 411 -3.41 -4.10 -8.49
C ILE A 411 -2.89 -5.14 -9.49
N ASN A 412 -1.96 -4.75 -10.35
CA ASN A 412 -1.38 -5.69 -11.32
C ASN A 412 -0.55 -6.76 -10.62
N ASP A 413 0.17 -6.40 -9.55
CA ASP A 413 0.93 -7.35 -8.73
C ASP A 413 -0.01 -8.31 -8.00
N LEU A 414 -1.11 -7.79 -7.44
CA LEU A 414 -2.12 -8.63 -6.78
C LEU A 414 -2.84 -9.58 -7.76
N ILE A 415 -3.20 -9.11 -8.97
CA ILE A 415 -3.79 -9.96 -10.02
C ILE A 415 -2.79 -11.03 -10.46
N TYR A 416 -1.51 -10.67 -10.59
CA TYR A 416 -0.44 -11.61 -10.92
C TYR A 416 -0.32 -12.69 -9.84
N ASN A 417 -0.29 -12.31 -8.56
CA ASN A 417 -0.24 -13.24 -7.42
C ASN A 417 -1.51 -14.12 -7.36
N LEU A 418 -2.69 -13.57 -7.66
CA LEU A 418 -3.94 -14.33 -7.73
C LEU A 418 -3.89 -15.41 -8.81
N ASN A 419 -3.39 -15.06 -10.00
CA ASN A 419 -3.22 -16.02 -11.08
C ASN A 419 -2.18 -17.10 -10.73
N GLU A 420 -1.08 -16.75 -10.03
CA GLU A 420 -0.14 -17.75 -9.51
C GLU A 420 -0.80 -18.70 -8.52
N THR A 421 -1.61 -18.14 -7.62
CA THR A 421 -2.35 -18.90 -6.60
C THR A 421 -3.31 -19.90 -7.25
N ARG A 422 -3.92 -19.56 -8.40
CA ARG A 422 -4.76 -20.50 -9.17
C ARG A 422 -3.96 -21.66 -9.77
N THR A 423 -2.74 -21.41 -10.24
CA THR A 423 -1.84 -22.47 -10.70
C THR A 423 -1.56 -23.44 -9.55
N TRP A 424 -1.24 -22.93 -8.36
CA TRP A 424 -1.03 -23.77 -7.17
C TRP A 424 -2.30 -24.44 -6.66
N LEU A 425 -3.47 -23.81 -6.82
CA LEU A 425 -4.74 -24.43 -6.48
C LEU A 425 -5.04 -25.61 -7.41
N TYR A 426 -4.78 -25.47 -8.71
CA TYR A 426 -4.86 -26.58 -9.66
C TYR A 426 -3.92 -27.74 -9.28
N ILE A 427 -2.64 -27.43 -8.99
CA ILE A 427 -1.63 -28.42 -8.60
C ILE A 427 -2.05 -29.15 -7.31
N THR A 428 -2.51 -28.41 -6.30
CA THR A 428 -2.90 -28.97 -5.00
C THR A 428 -4.23 -29.73 -5.02
N ASN A 429 -5.04 -29.60 -6.07
CA ASN A 429 -6.21 -30.47 -6.28
C ASN A 429 -5.87 -31.77 -7.01
N TYR A 430 -4.65 -31.91 -7.52
CA TYR A 430 -4.17 -33.15 -8.13
C TYR A 430 -3.74 -34.15 -7.05
N ASN A 431 -4.71 -34.84 -6.44
CA ASN A 431 -4.52 -35.74 -5.30
C ASN A 431 -3.39 -36.77 -5.46
N GLN A 432 -3.04 -37.16 -6.69
CA GLN A 432 -1.96 -38.12 -6.95
C GLN A 432 -0.58 -37.57 -6.59
N TRP A 433 -0.41 -36.24 -6.60
CA TRP A 433 0.86 -35.57 -6.31
C TRP A 433 1.02 -35.17 -4.84
N LEU A 434 -0.02 -35.28 -4.01
CA LEU A 434 0.02 -34.85 -2.60
C LEU A 434 0.05 -36.02 -1.62
N GLU A 435 0.65 -35.78 -0.45
CA GLU A 435 0.56 -36.68 0.71
C GLU A 435 -0.63 -36.36 1.61
N SER A 436 -0.98 -35.07 1.75
CA SER A 436 -2.11 -34.60 2.55
C SER A 436 -2.90 -33.50 1.84
N ASN A 437 -4.22 -33.49 2.04
CA ASN A 437 -5.13 -32.51 1.41
C ASN A 437 -5.19 -31.17 2.18
N HIS A 438 -4.30 -30.95 3.15
CA HIS A 438 -4.28 -29.69 3.92
C HIS A 438 -3.92 -28.49 3.05
N TRP A 439 -2.95 -28.66 2.13
CA TRP A 439 -2.45 -27.59 1.27
C TRP A 439 -3.53 -26.99 0.36
N THR A 440 -4.49 -27.79 -0.09
CA THR A 440 -5.62 -27.31 -0.89
C THR A 440 -6.40 -26.21 -0.16
N LYS A 441 -6.66 -26.40 1.14
CA LYS A 441 -7.36 -25.40 1.98
C LYS A 441 -6.55 -24.13 2.17
N VAL A 442 -5.24 -24.27 2.41
CA VAL A 442 -4.33 -23.13 2.58
C VAL A 442 -4.34 -22.25 1.32
N VAL A 443 -4.21 -22.86 0.13
CA VAL A 443 -4.22 -22.11 -1.13
C VAL A 443 -5.58 -21.48 -1.41
N GLU A 444 -6.69 -22.15 -1.05
CA GLU A 444 -8.05 -21.61 -1.17
C GLU A 444 -8.25 -20.36 -0.29
N GLU A 445 -7.73 -20.36 0.94
CA GLU A 445 -7.77 -19.19 1.82
C GLU A 445 -6.97 -18.01 1.25
N ILE A 446 -5.80 -18.28 0.66
CA ILE A 446 -4.99 -17.26 -0.03
C ILE A 446 -5.73 -16.68 -1.24
N GLU A 447 -6.35 -17.52 -2.09
CA GLU A 447 -7.13 -17.05 -3.25
C GLU A 447 -8.26 -16.11 -2.83
N ASN A 448 -8.98 -16.49 -1.77
CA ASN A 448 -10.08 -15.70 -1.24
C ASN A 448 -9.59 -14.34 -0.73
N ARG A 449 -8.50 -14.32 0.03
CA ARG A 449 -7.95 -13.08 0.60
C ARG A 449 -7.36 -12.15 -0.47
N LEU A 450 -6.64 -12.68 -1.46
CA LEU A 450 -6.17 -11.89 -2.61
C LEU A 450 -7.33 -11.28 -3.40
N SER A 451 -8.41 -12.03 -3.60
CA SER A 451 -9.60 -11.52 -4.30
C SER A 451 -10.30 -10.39 -3.55
N GLU A 452 -10.40 -10.48 -2.21
CA GLU A 452 -10.93 -9.41 -1.36
C GLU A 452 -10.03 -8.16 -1.41
N GLU A 453 -8.71 -8.33 -1.36
CA GLU A 453 -7.75 -7.23 -1.38
C GLU A 453 -7.69 -6.50 -2.74
N ILE A 454 -7.79 -7.24 -3.85
CA ILE A 454 -7.94 -6.65 -5.20
C ILE A 454 -9.20 -5.80 -5.28
N HIS A 455 -10.31 -6.31 -4.75
CA HIS A 455 -11.57 -5.58 -4.74
C HIS A 455 -11.46 -4.26 -3.94
N ASN A 456 -10.86 -4.30 -2.76
CA ASN A 456 -10.65 -3.13 -1.91
C ASN A 456 -9.71 -2.09 -2.53
N ASN A 457 -8.57 -2.51 -3.09
CA ASN A 457 -7.60 -1.61 -3.70
C ASN A 457 -8.13 -0.93 -4.97
N LEU A 458 -8.91 -1.65 -5.78
CA LEU A 458 -9.58 -1.05 -6.93
C LEU A 458 -10.59 0.00 -6.48
N LEU A 459 -11.43 -0.31 -5.48
CA LEU A 459 -12.34 0.68 -4.90
C LEU A 459 -11.62 1.95 -4.42
N GLN A 460 -10.46 1.83 -3.76
CA GLN A 460 -9.66 2.97 -3.30
C GLN A 460 -9.08 3.80 -4.46
N LYS A 461 -8.40 3.17 -5.43
CA LYS A 461 -7.81 3.89 -6.58
C LYS A 461 -8.84 4.64 -7.42
N PHE A 462 -10.09 4.19 -7.46
CA PHE A 462 -11.16 4.88 -8.17
C PHE A 462 -11.70 6.10 -7.42
N VAL A 463 -11.71 6.08 -6.08
CA VAL A 463 -11.97 7.29 -5.28
C VAL A 463 -10.94 8.37 -5.61
N ASP A 464 -9.68 7.99 -5.79
CA ASP A 464 -8.61 8.90 -6.20
C ASP A 464 -8.76 9.37 -7.66
N LYS A 465 -9.23 8.52 -8.58
CA LYS A 465 -9.42 8.88 -10.01
C LYS A 465 -10.64 9.81 -10.24
N ASN A 466 -11.72 9.66 -9.49
CA ASN A 466 -12.86 10.58 -9.57
C ASN A 466 -12.49 12.01 -9.14
N GLN A 467 -11.58 12.15 -8.17
CA GLN A 467 -11.01 13.46 -7.82
C GLN A 467 -10.26 14.08 -9.02
N SER A 468 -9.56 13.26 -9.82
CA SER A 468 -8.86 13.73 -11.03
C SER A 468 -9.78 14.14 -12.20
N ALA A 469 -10.94 13.49 -12.37
CA ALA A 469 -11.90 13.79 -13.45
C ALA A 469 -12.79 15.01 -13.16
N ILE A 470 -13.11 15.27 -11.88
CA ILE A 470 -13.89 16.45 -11.46
C ILE A 470 -13.19 17.74 -11.88
N VAL A 471 -11.85 17.79 -11.83
CA VAL A 471 -11.09 18.98 -12.23
C VAL A 471 -11.05 19.20 -13.74
N GLN A 472 -11.11 18.13 -14.55
CA GLN A 472 -11.17 18.29 -16.01
C GLN A 472 -12.50 18.88 -16.50
N ASN A 473 -13.58 18.77 -15.70
CA ASN A 473 -14.89 19.38 -15.98
C ASN A 473 -15.06 20.79 -15.38
N LEU A 474 -14.06 21.33 -14.68
CA LEU A 474 -14.05 22.72 -14.27
C LEU A 474 -13.70 23.60 -15.48
N ASN A 475 -14.70 23.93 -16.31
CA ASN A 475 -14.61 25.03 -17.27
C ASN A 475 -14.37 26.34 -16.50
N LEU A 476 -13.09 26.68 -16.30
CA LEU A 476 -12.64 27.88 -15.62
C LEU A 476 -12.73 29.08 -16.57
N SER A 477 -13.82 29.86 -16.47
CA SER A 477 -13.89 31.22 -17.01
C SER A 477 -13.36 32.22 -15.98
N TYR A 478 -12.66 33.27 -16.43
CA TYR A 478 -12.03 34.34 -15.63
C TYR A 478 -12.91 35.00 -14.53
N LYS A 479 -14.24 34.82 -14.56
CA LYS A 479 -15.20 35.44 -13.61
C LYS A 479 -15.62 34.58 -12.42
N ASN A 480 -15.13 33.34 -12.29
CA ASN A 480 -15.67 32.38 -11.31
C ASN A 480 -14.77 32.11 -10.10
N ILE A 481 -13.73 32.92 -9.87
CA ILE A 481 -12.77 32.73 -8.77
C ILE A 481 -13.00 33.81 -7.73
N ASN A 482 -13.34 33.42 -6.50
CA ASN A 482 -13.53 34.32 -5.35
C ASN A 482 -12.61 33.92 -4.21
N ILE A 483 -12.18 34.87 -3.38
CA ILE A 483 -11.49 34.58 -2.11
C ILE A 483 -12.35 35.14 -0.98
N ASP A 484 -12.54 34.35 0.07
CA ASP A 484 -13.16 34.87 1.29
C ASP A 484 -12.15 35.60 2.20
N PRO A 485 -12.61 36.33 3.22
CA PRO A 485 -11.74 37.00 4.19
C PRO A 485 -10.83 36.07 4.99
N ASN A 486 -11.13 34.76 5.03
CA ASN A 486 -10.35 33.74 5.73
C ASN A 486 -9.27 33.10 4.83
N GLY A 487 -9.11 33.59 3.60
CA GLY A 487 -8.11 33.14 2.64
C GLY A 487 -8.51 31.88 1.86
N TYR A 488 -9.74 31.38 1.97
CA TYR A 488 -10.19 30.26 1.15
C TYR A 488 -10.49 30.71 -0.27
N ILE A 489 -9.96 29.96 -1.23
CA ILE A 489 -10.12 30.23 -2.66
C ILE A 489 -11.24 29.34 -3.17
N TYR A 490 -12.26 29.97 -3.75
CA TYR A 490 -13.44 29.33 -4.31
C TYR A 490 -13.42 29.40 -5.83
N ILE A 491 -13.77 28.30 -6.48
CA ILE A 491 -14.18 28.28 -7.88
C ILE A 491 -15.66 27.91 -7.91
N LYS A 492 -16.52 28.85 -8.33
CA LYS A 492 -17.98 28.76 -8.15
C LYS A 492 -18.33 28.60 -6.67
N ASP A 493 -18.57 27.38 -6.20
CA ASP A 493 -18.97 27.03 -4.83
C ASP A 493 -18.02 26.01 -4.16
N GLU A 494 -16.92 25.61 -4.81
CA GLU A 494 -15.97 24.65 -4.24
C GLU A 494 -14.68 25.33 -3.75
N ILE A 495 -14.26 24.97 -2.53
CA ILE A 495 -12.98 25.40 -1.95
C ILE A 495 -11.84 24.58 -2.58
N ILE A 496 -11.00 25.26 -3.37
CA ILE A 496 -9.87 24.66 -4.10
C ILE A 496 -8.54 24.75 -3.36
N GLY A 497 -8.43 25.70 -2.45
CA GLY A 497 -7.21 25.93 -1.71
C GLY A 497 -7.37 27.05 -0.71
N ARG A 498 -6.29 27.37 -0.04
CA ARG A 498 -6.20 28.44 0.93
C ARG A 498 -4.92 29.24 0.72
N PHE A 499 -5.05 30.55 0.80
CA PHE A 499 -3.94 31.45 0.95
C PHE A 499 -3.54 31.51 2.43
N ILE A 500 -2.33 31.04 2.73
CA ILE A 500 -1.77 30.85 4.09
C ILE A 500 -0.55 31.77 4.20
N GLY A 501 -0.69 32.87 4.94
CA GLY A 501 0.35 33.91 5.06
C GLY A 501 0.68 34.55 3.71
N PHE A 502 1.77 34.09 3.09
CA PHE A 502 2.27 34.55 1.78
C PHE A 502 2.35 33.44 0.72
N ARG A 503 1.70 32.30 0.99
CA ARG A 503 1.72 31.13 0.10
C ARG A 503 0.32 30.70 -0.28
N LEU A 504 0.20 30.28 -1.53
CA LEU A 504 -1.02 29.73 -2.04
C LEU A 504 -0.94 28.20 -1.97
N VAL A 505 -1.74 27.60 -1.09
CA VAL A 505 -1.74 26.17 -0.81
C VAL A 505 -3.03 25.57 -1.33
N PHE A 506 -2.92 24.78 -2.39
CA PHE A 506 -4.04 23.98 -2.87
C PHE A 506 -4.23 22.74 -2.00
N TYR A 507 -5.47 22.29 -1.83
CA TYR A 507 -5.72 21.02 -1.16
C TYR A 507 -5.15 19.85 -1.96
N ASP A 508 -4.77 18.76 -1.29
CA ASP A 508 -4.12 17.62 -1.95
C ASP A 508 -4.95 17.07 -3.11
N LYS A 509 -6.29 17.10 -2.98
CA LYS A 509 -7.26 16.80 -4.04
C LYS A 509 -7.15 17.68 -5.31
N PHE A 510 -6.34 18.74 -5.33
CA PHE A 510 -6.21 19.68 -6.44
C PHE A 510 -4.74 20.00 -6.82
N LYS A 511 -3.74 19.59 -6.01
CA LYS A 511 -2.31 19.91 -6.23
C LYS A 511 -1.77 19.38 -7.55
N ASP A 512 -2.13 18.14 -7.90
CA ASP A 512 -1.64 17.44 -9.09
C ASP A 512 -2.46 17.73 -10.35
N ILE A 513 -3.60 18.44 -10.20
CA ILE A 513 -4.60 18.57 -11.26
C ILE A 513 -4.69 19.99 -11.82
N LEU A 514 -4.18 20.99 -11.07
CA LEU A 514 -4.07 22.37 -11.53
C LEU A 514 -2.84 22.56 -12.43
N ASN A 515 -3.05 22.56 -13.76
CA ASN A 515 -2.02 22.92 -14.74
C ASN A 515 -1.45 24.35 -14.48
N GLU A 516 -0.22 24.62 -14.92
CA GLU A 516 0.44 25.94 -14.78
C GLU A 516 -0.41 27.10 -15.32
N ASN A 517 -1.19 26.87 -16.39
CA ASN A 517 -2.10 27.88 -16.94
C ASN A 517 -3.24 28.26 -15.99
N TYR A 518 -3.81 27.29 -15.25
CA TYR A 518 -4.86 27.57 -14.26
C TYR A 518 -4.29 28.27 -13.03
N LYS A 519 -3.10 27.87 -12.60
CA LYS A 519 -2.37 28.57 -11.54
C LYS A 519 -2.16 30.04 -11.93
N LYS A 520 -1.73 30.32 -13.16
CA LYS A 520 -1.53 31.70 -13.65
C LYS A 520 -2.81 32.55 -13.59
N ILE A 521 -3.95 32.01 -14.02
CA ILE A 521 -5.25 32.71 -13.98
C ILE A 521 -5.69 33.01 -12.53
N ILE A 522 -5.50 32.05 -11.62
CA ILE A 522 -5.79 32.21 -10.19
C ILE A 522 -4.88 33.29 -9.59
N ILE A 523 -3.59 33.27 -9.90
CA ILE A 523 -2.60 34.24 -9.41
C ILE A 523 -2.96 35.67 -9.87
N GLU A 524 -3.32 35.86 -11.13
CA GLU A 524 -3.69 37.18 -11.68
C GLU A 524 -4.88 37.80 -10.94
N GLN A 525 -5.92 37.01 -10.63
CA GLN A 525 -7.12 37.49 -9.93
C GLN A 525 -6.90 37.76 -8.45
N ILE A 526 -6.02 37.00 -7.79
CA ILE A 526 -5.75 37.09 -6.35
C ILE A 526 -4.68 38.17 -6.02
N SER A 527 -3.99 38.67 -7.04
CA SER A 527 -2.88 39.64 -6.92
C SER A 527 -3.21 40.89 -6.09
N LEU A 528 -4.41 41.48 -6.25
CA LEU A 528 -4.84 42.66 -5.49
C LEU A 528 -5.01 42.35 -3.98
N ASN A 529 -5.58 41.20 -3.65
CA ASN A 529 -5.74 40.76 -2.27
C ASN A 529 -4.38 40.45 -1.61
N ILE A 530 -3.44 39.89 -2.38
CA ILE A 530 -2.07 39.65 -1.92
C ILE A 530 -1.37 40.98 -1.58
N GLN A 531 -1.48 41.98 -2.46
CA GLN A 531 -0.88 43.30 -2.21
C GLN A 531 -1.44 43.95 -0.93
N MET A 532 -2.74 43.82 -0.67
CA MET A 532 -3.36 44.29 0.57
C MET A 532 -2.86 43.53 1.80
N ASN A 533 -2.74 42.20 1.73
CA ASN A 533 -2.25 41.39 2.85
C ASN A 533 -0.77 41.69 3.18
N THR A 534 0.06 41.85 2.14
CA THR A 534 1.46 42.25 2.29
C THR A 534 1.62 43.61 2.95
N LYS A 535 0.82 44.59 2.52
CA LYS A 535 0.82 45.91 3.15
C LYS A 535 0.38 45.84 4.62
N SER A 536 -0.66 45.06 4.90
CA SER A 536 -1.14 44.83 6.28
C SER A 536 -0.06 44.20 7.16
N PHE A 537 0.71 43.23 6.66
CA PHE A 537 1.82 42.66 7.42
C PHE A 537 2.95 43.67 7.66
N ILE A 538 3.33 44.46 6.64
CA ILE A 538 4.38 45.47 6.77
C ILE A 538 3.99 46.53 7.82
N ASP A 539 2.72 46.91 7.86
CA ASP A 539 2.20 47.91 8.80
C ASP A 539 1.83 47.31 10.18
N ALA A 540 1.80 45.98 10.32
CA ALA A 540 1.39 45.30 11.55
C ALA A 540 2.36 45.57 12.74
N PRO A 541 1.86 45.61 13.98
CA PRO A 541 2.72 45.76 15.16
C PRO A 541 3.57 44.49 15.41
N GLU A 542 4.74 44.63 16.04
CA GLU A 542 5.69 43.52 16.28
C GLU A 542 5.12 42.43 17.19
N GLU A 543 4.17 42.78 18.07
CA GLU A 543 3.48 41.86 18.99
C GLU A 543 2.60 40.84 18.24
N SER A 544 2.28 41.09 16.97
CA SER A 544 1.51 40.17 16.13
C SER A 544 2.34 38.97 15.63
N ILE A 545 3.65 38.99 15.83
CA ILE A 545 4.59 37.96 15.38
C ILE A 545 4.97 37.06 16.56
N LYS A 546 4.92 35.74 16.36
CA LYS A 546 5.28 34.73 17.36
C LYS A 546 6.23 33.68 16.80
N CYS A 547 7.07 33.10 17.66
CA CYS A 547 7.94 31.98 17.33
C CYS A 547 7.44 30.71 18.02
N VAL A 548 7.15 29.66 17.25
CA VAL A 548 6.57 28.41 17.76
C VAL A 548 7.31 27.21 17.20
N ALA A 549 7.62 26.25 18.08
CA ALA A 549 8.20 24.96 17.71
C ALA A 549 7.11 23.96 17.33
N ASN A 550 7.39 23.17 16.30
CA ASN A 550 6.59 22.03 15.89
C ASN A 550 7.22 20.75 16.42
N GLU A 551 6.42 19.88 17.03
CA GLU A 551 6.83 18.58 17.56
C GLU A 551 6.11 17.44 16.81
N ASP A 552 6.75 16.27 16.73
CA ASP A 552 6.16 15.06 16.15
C ASP A 552 5.20 14.36 17.13
N LYS A 553 4.57 13.25 16.70
CA LYS A 553 3.64 12.46 17.53
C LYS A 553 4.26 11.90 18.82
N TYR A 554 5.58 11.90 18.92
CA TYR A 554 6.36 11.41 20.06
C TYR A 554 7.00 12.56 20.87
N GLY A 555 6.63 13.81 20.57
CA GLY A 555 7.15 15.02 21.24
C GLY A 555 8.57 15.41 20.83
N ASN A 556 9.13 14.85 19.75
CA ASN A 556 10.45 15.26 19.26
C ASN A 556 10.33 16.57 18.46
N PHE A 557 11.26 17.48 18.69
CA PHE A 557 11.40 18.71 17.90
C PHE A 557 11.55 18.38 16.41
N GLU A 558 10.75 19.03 15.57
CA GLU A 558 10.89 18.95 14.12
C GLU A 558 11.45 20.24 13.53
N ASN A 559 10.78 21.38 13.78
CA ASN A 559 11.05 22.65 13.10
C ASN A 559 10.64 23.83 13.98
N LEU A 560 11.24 24.99 13.72
CA LEU A 560 10.89 26.26 14.37
C LEU A 560 10.33 27.24 13.34
N HIS A 561 9.13 27.77 13.58
CA HIS A 561 8.40 28.63 12.66
C HIS A 561 8.12 30.01 13.26
N ILE A 562 8.12 31.02 12.39
CA ILE A 562 7.59 32.36 12.68
C ILE A 562 6.15 32.40 12.18
N LEU A 563 5.23 32.85 13.04
CA LEU A 563 3.82 33.02 12.76
C LEU A 563 3.43 34.50 12.81
N TRP A 564 2.47 34.88 11.96
CA TRP A 564 1.73 36.12 12.06
C TRP A 564 0.26 35.78 12.32
N GLY A 565 -0.24 36.11 13.50
CA GLY A 565 -1.47 35.50 14.01
C GLY A 565 -1.31 33.98 14.16
N GLU A 566 -2.13 33.20 13.46
CA GLU A 566 -2.07 31.73 13.40
C GLU A 566 -1.35 31.20 12.14
N GLU A 567 -0.91 32.09 11.24
CA GLU A 567 -0.40 31.72 9.92
C GLU A 567 1.13 31.64 9.89
N LYS A 568 1.69 30.56 9.32
CA LYS A 568 3.15 30.33 9.24
C LYS A 568 3.81 31.10 8.10
N ILE A 569 4.61 32.11 8.41
CA ILE A 569 5.20 33.06 7.44
C ILE A 569 6.71 32.86 7.20
N ALA A 570 7.44 32.26 8.13
CA ALA A 570 8.86 31.92 7.93
C ALA A 570 9.26 30.67 8.73
N LYS A 571 10.37 30.06 8.35
CA LYS A 571 11.02 28.97 9.09
C LYS A 571 12.41 29.44 9.52
N ILE A 572 12.74 29.21 10.78
CA ILE A 572 14.09 29.45 11.30
C ILE A 572 14.99 28.28 10.88
N VAL A 573 16.13 28.60 10.29
CA VAL A 573 17.13 27.66 9.78
C VAL A 573 18.51 27.97 10.38
N LYS A 574 19.47 27.09 10.13
CA LYS A 574 20.82 27.20 10.70
C LYS A 574 21.52 28.47 10.21
N GLY A 575 21.79 29.39 11.13
CA GLY A 575 22.57 30.59 10.89
C GLY A 575 24.04 30.45 11.25
N GLU A 576 24.72 31.58 11.42
CA GLU A 576 26.15 31.66 11.73
C GLU A 576 26.47 31.06 13.12
N THR A 577 25.59 31.29 14.09
CA THR A 577 25.73 30.78 15.46
C THR A 577 24.37 30.32 15.99
N VAL A 578 24.37 29.58 17.11
CA VAL A 578 23.12 29.11 17.76
C VAL A 578 22.20 30.29 18.12
N PHE A 579 22.76 31.44 18.48
CA PHE A 579 21.99 32.62 18.88
C PHE A 579 21.65 33.57 17.73
N LYS A 580 22.28 33.40 16.55
CA LYS A 580 22.05 34.20 15.34
C LYS A 580 21.56 33.28 14.23
N PRO A 581 20.29 32.84 14.27
CA PRO A 581 19.75 31.94 13.27
C PRO A 581 19.40 32.69 11.99
N SER A 582 19.40 32.00 10.86
CA SER A 582 18.94 32.56 9.58
C SER A 582 17.47 32.22 9.34
N ILE A 583 16.81 32.95 8.45
CA ILE A 583 15.42 32.70 8.08
C ILE A 583 15.29 32.17 6.67
N LYS A 584 14.34 31.25 6.50
CA LYS A 584 13.80 30.89 5.20
C LYS A 584 12.37 31.38 5.13
N LEU A 585 12.14 32.39 4.29
CA LEU A 585 10.79 32.89 4.05
C LEU A 585 9.92 31.80 3.42
N LEU A 586 8.66 31.81 3.84
CA LEU A 586 7.64 30.86 3.46
C LEU A 586 6.67 31.62 2.53
N VAL A 587 7.18 31.97 1.34
CA VAL A 587 6.54 32.80 0.30
C VAL A 587 6.45 32.04 -1.03
N ASP A 588 5.53 32.43 -1.90
CA ASP A 588 5.50 32.01 -3.31
C ASP A 588 6.05 33.15 -4.17
N GLU A 589 7.26 32.97 -4.74
CA GLU A 589 7.99 34.00 -5.49
C GLU A 589 7.25 34.47 -6.75
N LYS A 590 6.30 33.69 -7.27
CA LYS A 590 5.47 34.08 -8.42
C LYS A 590 4.35 35.08 -8.03
N LEU A 591 4.08 35.25 -6.73
CA LEU A 591 2.96 36.07 -6.22
C LEU A 591 3.36 37.47 -5.77
N LEU A 592 4.62 37.67 -5.38
CA LEU A 592 5.10 38.88 -4.71
C LEU A 592 6.21 39.56 -5.53
N SER A 593 6.28 40.88 -5.47
CA SER A 593 7.40 41.62 -6.06
C SER A 593 8.67 41.41 -5.23
N ALA A 594 9.84 41.45 -5.88
CA ALA A 594 11.13 41.32 -5.17
C ALA A 594 11.26 42.35 -4.03
N ASN A 595 10.79 43.58 -4.26
CA ASN A 595 10.78 44.65 -3.25
C ASN A 595 9.91 44.32 -2.03
N ASP A 596 8.78 43.65 -2.22
CA ASP A 596 7.89 43.26 -1.11
C ASP A 596 8.48 42.11 -0.30
N ILE A 597 9.12 41.15 -0.99
CA ILE A 597 9.85 40.04 -0.34
C ILE A 597 10.97 40.60 0.54
N ASP A 598 11.74 41.56 0.05
CA ASP A 598 12.82 42.21 0.81
C ASP A 598 12.31 42.94 2.06
N LYS A 599 11.16 43.63 1.95
CA LYS A 599 10.52 44.30 3.11
C LYS A 599 10.03 43.31 4.16
N ILE A 600 9.39 42.21 3.72
CA ILE A 600 8.96 41.13 4.62
C ILE A 600 10.18 40.51 5.32
N HIS A 601 11.24 40.23 4.57
CA HIS A 601 12.49 39.68 5.08
C HIS A 601 13.08 40.56 6.17
N THR A 602 13.29 41.84 5.85
CA THR A 602 13.89 42.84 6.74
C THR A 602 13.10 42.96 8.04
N LYS A 603 11.76 42.95 7.96
CA LYS A 603 10.90 43.03 9.15
C LYS A 603 11.05 41.81 10.06
N ILE A 604 11.07 40.60 9.49
CA ILE A 604 11.21 39.37 10.27
C ILE A 604 12.62 39.26 10.87
N GLU A 605 13.65 39.65 10.12
CA GLU A 605 15.03 39.71 10.64
C GLU A 605 15.14 40.68 11.81
N ASN A 606 14.58 41.88 11.69
CA ASN A 606 14.55 42.85 12.80
C ASN A 606 13.84 42.27 14.03
N TRP A 607 12.71 41.58 13.83
CA TRP A 607 12.00 40.93 14.93
C TRP A 607 12.84 39.84 15.60
N ILE A 608 13.56 39.02 14.83
CA ILE A 608 14.47 37.98 15.35
C ILE A 608 15.64 38.61 16.11
N PHE A 609 16.23 39.67 15.57
CA PHE A 609 17.29 40.40 16.23
C PHE A 609 16.83 40.92 17.60
N VAL A 610 15.64 41.52 17.69
CA VAL A 610 15.09 42.05 18.93
C VAL A 610 14.66 40.95 19.92
N ASN A 611 13.96 39.92 19.46
CA ASN A 611 13.31 38.94 20.34
C ASN A 611 14.12 37.67 20.60
N ILE A 612 15.12 37.38 19.78
CA ILE A 612 15.96 36.17 19.90
C ILE A 612 17.40 36.58 20.17
N GLU A 613 18.04 37.32 19.25
CA GLU A 613 19.46 37.61 19.35
C GLU A 613 19.78 38.47 20.57
N ASN A 614 19.14 39.63 20.73
CA ASN A 614 19.38 40.54 21.85
C ASN A 614 18.99 39.96 23.21
N LYS A 615 18.01 39.06 23.26
CA LYS A 615 17.57 38.43 24.53
C LYS A 615 18.48 37.29 24.97
N LEU A 616 19.06 36.55 24.02
CA LEU A 616 19.86 35.35 24.32
C LEU A 616 21.38 35.56 24.24
N ASN A 617 21.84 36.43 23.34
CA ASN A 617 23.24 36.68 23.09
C ASN A 617 23.74 37.92 23.82
N LEU A 618 24.32 37.73 24.99
CA LEU A 618 24.88 38.82 25.80
C LEU A 618 26.30 39.21 25.36
N LYS A 619 26.80 38.68 24.24
CA LYS A 619 28.16 38.92 23.76
C LYS A 619 28.44 40.41 23.54
N THR A 620 27.56 41.13 22.84
CA THR A 620 27.71 42.56 22.56
C THR A 620 27.74 43.39 23.84
N ASN A 621 26.87 43.09 24.81
CA ASN A 621 26.88 43.73 26.12
C ASN A 621 28.16 43.42 26.92
N LEU A 622 28.76 42.23 26.73
CA LEU A 622 29.95 41.81 27.44
C LEU A 622 31.26 42.29 26.78
N GLU A 623 31.26 42.55 25.47
CA GLU A 623 32.42 43.08 24.73
C GLU A 623 32.84 44.49 25.17
N GLU A 624 31.95 45.24 25.83
CA GLU A 624 32.28 46.51 26.48
C GLU A 624 33.30 46.35 27.64
N PHE A 625 33.43 45.16 28.21
CA PHE A 625 34.34 44.84 29.32
C PHE A 625 35.67 44.26 28.81
N ASN A 626 36.45 45.12 28.15
CA ASN A 626 37.72 44.74 27.49
C ASN A 626 38.90 45.63 27.95
N LYS A 627 38.82 46.23 29.14
CA LYS A 627 39.82 47.23 29.57
C LYS A 627 41.04 46.60 30.21
N SER A 628 40.88 45.51 30.97
CA SER A 628 41.99 44.75 31.57
C SER A 628 42.19 43.37 30.93
N SER A 629 43.35 42.75 31.20
CA SER A 629 43.64 41.40 30.69
C SER A 629 42.77 40.33 31.37
N GLU A 630 42.42 40.58 32.62
CA GLU A 630 41.58 39.78 33.50
C GLU A 630 40.12 39.82 33.06
N GLU A 631 39.60 41.02 32.75
CA GLU A 631 38.25 41.20 32.17
C GLU A 631 38.10 40.45 30.86
N ARG A 632 39.04 40.63 29.92
CA ARG A 632 39.06 39.92 28.63
C ARG A 632 38.98 38.41 28.81
N THR A 633 39.84 37.88 29.67
CA THR A 633 39.93 36.44 29.90
C THR A 633 38.64 35.91 30.51
N PHE A 634 38.03 36.66 31.42
CA PHE A 634 36.77 36.28 32.06
C PHE A 634 35.56 36.35 31.11
N VAL A 635 35.46 37.42 30.33
CA VAL A 635 34.40 37.61 29.31
C VAL A 635 34.52 36.55 28.22
N TYR A 636 35.74 36.26 27.76
CA TYR A 636 35.97 35.19 26.79
C TYR A 636 35.47 33.85 27.31
N GLN A 637 35.81 33.50 28.57
CA GLN A 637 35.32 32.27 29.19
C GLN A 637 33.79 32.25 29.33
N LEU A 638 33.16 33.39 29.61
CA LEU A 638 31.70 33.48 29.66
C LEU A 638 31.06 33.22 28.30
N ILE A 639 31.58 33.82 27.24
CA ILE A 639 31.06 33.67 25.88
C ILE A 639 31.28 32.23 25.39
N GLU A 640 32.48 31.69 25.56
CA GLU A 640 32.85 30.33 25.14
C GLU A 640 31.94 29.27 25.78
N ASN A 641 31.56 29.49 27.04
CA ASN A 641 30.69 28.58 27.78
C ASN A 641 29.20 28.97 27.73
N ASN A 642 28.77 29.76 26.74
CA ASN A 642 27.36 30.13 26.53
C ASN A 642 26.69 30.73 27.79
N PHE A 643 27.45 31.56 28.50
CA PHE A 643 27.05 32.36 29.66
C PHE A 643 26.75 31.57 30.95
N ASN A 644 26.80 30.23 30.93
CA ASN A 644 26.39 29.37 32.04
C ASN A 644 27.36 28.19 32.21
N TYR A 645 28.15 28.17 33.29
CA TYR A 645 29.08 27.07 33.53
C TYR A 645 29.50 26.87 34.98
N TYR A 646 30.02 25.67 35.23
CA TYR A 646 30.71 25.30 36.45
C TYR A 646 32.22 25.27 36.20
N LYS A 647 32.98 26.00 37.01
CA LYS A 647 34.45 25.95 37.05
C LYS A 647 34.93 26.23 38.47
N LYS A 648 35.87 25.42 38.95
CA LYS A 648 36.43 25.58 40.29
C LYS A 648 37.18 26.92 40.41
N GLY A 649 36.89 27.70 41.45
CA GLY A 649 37.58 28.97 41.72
C GLY A 649 37.16 30.15 40.84
N VAL A 650 36.03 30.07 40.12
CA VAL A 650 35.50 31.18 39.31
C VAL A 650 35.31 32.46 40.13
N LEU A 651 34.93 32.34 41.40
CA LEU A 651 34.77 33.49 42.28
C LEU A 651 36.09 34.25 42.48
N ASP A 652 37.21 33.55 42.54
CA ASP A 652 38.53 34.16 42.73
C ASP A 652 39.01 34.83 41.44
N ASP A 653 38.67 34.28 40.28
CA ASP A 653 38.88 34.94 38.98
C ASP A 653 38.02 36.20 38.85
N PHE A 654 36.75 36.15 39.26
CA PHE A 654 35.86 37.31 39.21
C PHE A 654 36.31 38.43 40.15
N LYS A 655 36.85 38.12 41.33
CA LYS A 655 37.37 39.12 42.28
C LYS A 655 38.57 39.91 41.75
N LYS A 656 39.30 39.40 40.75
CA LYS A 656 40.40 40.12 40.10
C LYS A 656 39.91 41.28 39.22
N ILE A 657 38.62 41.31 38.89
CA ILE A 657 37.98 42.38 38.12
C ILE A 657 37.64 43.55 39.06
N ASP A 658 37.79 44.78 38.58
CA ASP A 658 37.47 45.97 39.35
C ASP A 658 36.01 45.99 39.83
N GLU A 659 35.76 46.55 41.02
CA GLU A 659 34.44 46.55 41.67
C GLU A 659 33.37 47.25 40.83
N SER A 660 33.74 48.34 40.14
CA SER A 660 32.83 49.10 39.27
C SER A 660 32.31 48.25 38.12
N GLN A 661 33.17 47.43 37.52
CA GLN A 661 32.82 46.54 36.40
C GLN A 661 32.04 45.31 36.90
N ARG A 662 32.40 44.75 38.07
CA ARG A 662 31.65 43.66 38.68
C ARG A 662 30.18 44.01 38.92
N LYS A 663 29.87 45.23 39.36
CA LYS A 663 28.48 45.70 39.52
C LYS A 663 27.71 45.74 38.20
N LYS A 664 28.37 46.14 37.11
CA LYS A 664 27.77 46.16 35.77
C LYS A 664 27.52 44.76 35.20
N ILE A 665 28.44 43.81 35.43
CA ILE A 665 28.21 42.41 35.05
C ILE A 665 27.01 41.84 35.84
N HIS A 666 26.88 42.19 37.12
CA HIS A 666 25.69 41.82 37.91
C HIS A 666 24.40 42.47 37.42
N SER A 667 24.42 43.71 36.90
CA SER A 667 23.22 44.33 36.31
C SER A 667 22.75 43.65 35.02
N LEU A 668 23.61 42.87 34.36
CA LEU A 668 23.24 42.01 33.23
C LEU A 668 22.65 40.65 33.69
N ASN A 669 22.18 40.54 34.94
CA ASN A 669 21.55 39.35 35.52
C ASN A 669 22.46 38.14 35.76
N PHE A 670 23.78 38.33 35.71
CA PHE A 670 24.75 37.31 36.11
C PHE A 670 24.82 37.15 37.62
N ARG A 671 24.84 35.91 38.09
CA ARG A 671 25.02 35.53 39.49
C ARG A 671 26.20 34.58 39.61
N LEU A 672 26.95 34.72 40.70
CA LEU A 672 28.13 33.92 40.98
C LEU A 672 27.97 33.14 42.28
N GLY A 673 28.40 31.89 42.25
CA GLY A 673 28.73 31.09 43.42
C GLY A 673 30.22 30.80 43.48
N LYS A 674 30.62 29.94 44.43
CA LYS A 674 32.04 29.60 44.63
C LYS A 674 32.70 29.01 43.38
N ASN A 675 31.98 28.14 42.67
CA ASN A 675 32.49 27.39 41.52
C ASN A 675 31.57 27.49 40.28
N ILE A 676 30.70 28.49 40.24
CA ILE A 676 29.59 28.52 39.28
C ILE A 676 29.26 29.95 38.90
N ILE A 677 28.94 30.15 37.63
CA ILE A 677 28.42 31.40 37.10
C ILE A 677 27.28 31.08 36.14
N TYR A 678 26.20 31.85 36.26
CA TYR A 678 25.03 31.68 35.43
C TYR A 678 24.29 33.00 35.26
N ASN A 679 23.51 33.10 34.19
CA ASN A 679 22.60 34.20 33.96
C ASN A 679 21.18 33.79 34.38
N THR A 680 20.58 34.55 35.29
CA THR A 680 19.26 34.22 35.84
C THR A 680 18.13 34.29 34.81
N GLU A 681 18.21 35.19 33.84
CA GLU A 681 17.20 35.29 32.77
C GLU A 681 17.29 34.09 31.82
N LEU A 682 18.50 33.71 31.39
CA LEU A 682 18.70 32.60 30.44
C LEU A 682 18.32 31.21 31.00
N LEU A 683 18.08 31.11 32.30
CA LEU A 683 17.60 29.89 32.97
C LEU A 683 16.07 29.86 33.17
N ARG A 684 15.35 30.93 32.80
CA ARG A 684 13.88 30.92 32.83
C ARG A 684 13.33 29.88 31.86
N PRO A 685 12.22 29.19 32.19
CA PRO A 685 11.67 28.10 31.36
C PRO A 685 11.43 28.49 29.90
N GLU A 686 10.88 29.70 29.66
CA GLU A 686 10.61 30.21 28.31
C GLU A 686 11.89 30.33 27.46
N LEU A 687 12.94 30.97 27.99
CA LEU A 687 14.22 31.15 27.29
C LEU A 687 15.00 29.84 27.19
N MET A 688 14.88 28.95 28.17
CA MET A 688 15.47 27.60 28.10
C MET A 688 14.84 26.78 26.98
N THR A 689 13.53 26.86 26.81
CA THR A 689 12.80 26.22 25.71
C THR A 689 13.22 26.80 24.36
N LEU A 690 13.30 28.13 24.24
CA LEU A 690 13.79 28.79 23.03
C LEU A 690 15.24 28.38 22.70
N LYS A 691 16.13 28.35 23.69
CA LYS A 691 17.52 27.88 23.55
C LYS A 691 17.57 26.42 23.07
N PHE A 692 16.78 25.54 23.66
CA PHE A 692 16.70 24.14 23.24
C PHE A 692 16.26 24.02 21.77
N ASN A 693 15.24 24.77 21.37
CA ASN A 693 14.75 24.78 19.99
C ASN A 693 15.82 25.29 19.02
N LEU A 694 16.51 26.38 19.35
CA LEU A 694 17.60 26.92 18.52
C LEU A 694 18.79 25.97 18.42
N TRP A 695 19.13 25.28 19.51
CA TRP A 695 20.16 24.24 19.50
C TRP A 695 19.77 23.09 18.55
N CYS A 696 18.51 22.67 18.59
CA CYS A 696 18.00 21.64 17.71
C CYS A 696 18.04 22.06 16.24
N VAL A 697 17.69 23.31 15.93
CA VAL A 697 17.83 23.90 14.59
C VAL A 697 19.29 23.94 14.14
N PHE A 698 20.19 24.44 14.97
CA PHE A 698 21.60 24.65 14.59
C PHE A 698 22.38 23.34 14.40
N ASN A 699 22.11 22.34 15.24
CA ASN A 699 22.75 21.03 15.18
C ASN A 699 21.96 19.99 14.37
N GLU A 700 20.81 20.37 13.79
CA GLU A 700 19.93 19.50 13.00
C GLU A 700 19.50 18.23 13.77
N THR A 701 19.16 18.39 15.05
CA THR A 701 18.77 17.29 15.95
C THR A 701 17.27 17.30 16.24
N LYS A 702 16.68 16.11 16.42
CA LYS A 702 15.24 15.92 16.69
C LYS A 702 15.03 15.36 18.09
N TYR A 703 15.41 16.15 19.09
CA TYR A 703 15.27 15.74 20.49
C TYR A 703 13.89 16.08 21.04
N ASN A 704 13.38 15.26 21.94
CA ASN A 704 12.19 15.57 22.72
C ASN A 704 12.53 16.48 23.90
N SER A 705 11.85 17.63 23.98
CA SER A 705 12.06 18.69 24.98
C SER A 705 11.91 18.18 26.42
N GLU A 706 10.98 17.26 26.70
CA GLU A 706 10.74 16.67 28.03
C GLU A 706 11.95 15.90 28.60
N ASN A 707 12.86 15.44 27.72
CA ASN A 707 14.06 14.72 28.15
C ASN A 707 15.22 15.65 28.53
N TYR A 708 15.13 16.94 28.18
CA TYR A 708 16.20 17.92 28.34
C TYR A 708 15.82 19.15 29.17
N ILE A 709 14.52 19.41 29.32
CA ILE A 709 13.96 20.51 30.11
C ILE A 709 13.07 19.89 31.21
N PRO A 710 13.21 20.30 32.48
CA PRO A 710 12.36 19.78 33.53
C PRO A 710 10.94 20.35 33.40
N ARG A 711 9.94 19.57 33.81
CA ARG A 711 8.55 20.07 33.93
C ARG A 711 8.48 21.26 34.88
N ASP A 712 7.49 22.12 34.67
CA ASP A 712 7.29 23.33 35.48
C ASP A 712 7.32 23.02 36.97
N GLY A 713 8.15 23.79 37.70
CA GLY A 713 8.39 23.62 39.13
C GLY A 713 9.53 22.66 39.51
N ASN A 714 10.03 21.84 38.58
CA ASN A 714 11.18 20.96 38.83
C ASN A 714 12.50 21.60 38.36
N ALA A 715 13.60 21.28 39.06
CA ALA A 715 14.94 21.80 38.75
C ALA A 715 15.97 20.72 38.39
N THR A 716 15.56 19.44 38.43
CA THR A 716 16.44 18.29 38.25
C THR A 716 15.87 17.33 37.21
N ILE A 717 16.74 16.77 36.37
CA ILE A 717 16.43 15.75 35.36
C ILE A 717 17.32 14.52 35.57
N ILE A 718 16.81 13.33 35.25
CA ILE A 718 17.62 12.10 35.24
C ILE A 718 18.49 12.08 33.99
N TYR A 719 19.80 11.89 34.15
CA TYR A 719 20.75 11.76 33.06
C TYR A 719 20.50 10.46 32.28
N LYS A 720 19.81 10.55 31.14
CA LYS A 720 19.53 9.41 30.25
C LYS A 720 20.38 9.40 28.99
N ASN A 721 20.76 10.57 28.47
CA ASN A 721 21.39 10.71 27.14
C ASN A 721 22.83 11.24 27.26
N ASN A 722 23.70 10.89 26.30
CA ASN A 722 25.12 11.25 26.31
C ASN A 722 25.46 12.68 25.79
N ASN A 723 24.48 13.57 25.59
CA ASN A 723 24.71 14.90 25.00
C ASN A 723 25.09 15.95 26.05
N LYS A 724 26.35 15.90 26.51
CA LYS A 724 26.88 16.80 27.56
C LYS A 724 26.84 18.28 27.16
N ASP A 725 27.09 18.58 25.88
CA ASP A 725 27.21 19.95 25.40
C ASP A 725 25.86 20.68 25.43
N LEU A 726 24.78 19.99 25.07
CA LEU A 726 23.41 20.52 25.18
C LEU A 726 23.02 20.80 26.64
N TYR A 727 23.32 19.88 27.56
CA TYR A 727 23.02 20.09 28.98
C TYR A 727 23.80 21.28 29.56
N SER A 728 25.07 21.43 29.17
CA SER A 728 25.87 22.61 29.54
C SER A 728 25.28 23.89 28.95
N PHE A 729 24.89 23.86 27.67
CA PHE A 729 24.27 24.98 26.97
C PHE A 729 22.97 25.45 27.63
N LEU A 730 22.13 24.53 28.08
CA LEU A 730 20.89 24.84 28.82
C LEU A 730 21.13 25.28 30.26
N GLY A 731 22.34 25.07 30.81
CA GLY A 731 22.71 25.48 32.15
C GLY A 731 22.40 24.42 33.22
N PHE A 732 22.75 23.16 32.94
CA PHE A 732 22.71 22.06 33.91
C PHE A 732 24.10 21.64 34.37
N TYR A 733 24.20 21.26 35.63
CA TYR A 733 25.36 20.61 36.22
C TYR A 733 25.08 19.13 36.48
N LYS A 734 26.01 18.26 36.13
CA LYS A 734 25.89 16.81 36.35
C LYS A 734 26.46 16.41 37.70
N GLU A 735 25.62 15.84 38.55
CA GLU A 735 25.99 15.20 39.82
C GLU A 735 25.47 13.76 39.82
N LEU A 736 26.36 12.76 39.86
CA LEU A 736 26.01 11.34 39.71
C LEU A 736 25.16 11.10 38.43
N ASN A 737 23.92 10.63 38.60
CA ASN A 737 22.95 10.38 37.53
C ASN A 737 21.90 11.50 37.39
N PHE A 738 22.13 12.66 38.03
CA PHE A 738 21.21 13.79 38.00
C PHE A 738 21.84 14.98 37.27
N LEU A 739 21.01 15.73 36.56
CA LEU A 739 21.30 17.02 35.99
C LEU A 739 20.52 18.07 36.76
N ILE A 740 21.22 18.96 37.46
CA ILE A 740 20.62 19.97 38.34
C ILE A 740 20.84 21.34 37.70
N ARG A 741 19.79 22.16 37.61
CA ARG A 741 19.90 23.52 37.06
C ARG A 741 20.86 24.37 37.91
N LEU A 742 21.70 25.18 37.25
CA LEU A 742 22.84 25.87 37.89
C LEU A 742 22.44 26.81 39.04
N ASP A 743 21.30 27.50 38.95
CA ASP A 743 20.75 28.35 40.01
C ASP A 743 20.39 27.57 41.28
N VAL A 744 19.69 26.45 41.10
CA VAL A 744 19.28 25.56 42.20
C VAL A 744 20.48 24.84 42.79
N PHE A 745 21.41 24.39 41.95
CA PHE A 745 22.67 23.81 42.40
C PHE A 745 23.48 24.79 43.25
N ASN A 746 23.52 26.07 42.87
CA ASN A 746 24.19 27.10 43.64
C ASN A 746 23.54 27.33 45.02
N GLU A 747 22.21 27.34 45.11
CA GLU A 747 21.51 27.44 46.40
C GLU A 747 21.68 26.19 47.26
N PHE A 748 21.73 25.01 46.65
CA PHE A 748 22.09 23.76 47.32
C PHE A 748 23.51 23.84 47.93
N GLU A 749 24.51 24.24 47.15
CA GLU A 749 25.91 24.42 47.61
C GLU A 749 26.02 25.40 48.78
N LYS A 750 25.37 26.57 48.67
CA LYS A 750 25.37 27.58 49.75
C LYS A 750 24.76 27.03 51.03
N SER A 751 23.64 26.34 50.91
CA SER A 751 22.89 25.77 52.03
C SER A 751 23.64 24.61 52.69
N LEU A 752 24.36 23.81 51.91
CA LEU A 752 25.24 22.76 52.39
C LEU A 752 26.44 23.35 53.13
N PHE A 753 27.14 24.32 52.53
CA PHE A 753 28.31 24.97 53.14
C PHE A 753 28.00 25.65 54.48
N LYS A 754 26.85 26.32 54.62
CA LYS A 754 26.41 26.90 55.91
C LYS A 754 26.25 25.84 57.00
N ARG A 755 25.78 24.64 56.64
CA ARG A 755 25.61 23.52 57.56
C ARG A 755 26.95 22.87 57.91
N GLU A 756 27.84 22.69 56.93
CA GLU A 756 29.21 22.21 57.17
C GLU A 756 29.94 23.04 58.23
N MET A 757 29.81 24.36 58.20
CA MET A 757 30.45 25.27 59.15
C MET A 757 29.89 25.16 60.58
N ARG A 758 28.68 24.63 60.75
CA ARG A 758 28.00 24.51 62.05
C ARG A 758 28.25 23.16 62.75
N GLY A 759 28.94 22.22 62.10
CA GLY A 759 29.21 20.88 62.64
C GLY A 759 28.22 19.82 62.14
N PRO A 760 28.07 18.67 62.84
CA PRO A 760 27.11 17.62 62.48
C PRO A 760 25.67 18.13 62.42
N TYR A 761 24.91 17.72 61.40
CA TYR A 761 23.52 18.14 61.22
C TYR A 761 22.61 16.97 60.83
N ALA A 762 21.33 17.03 61.20
CA ALA A 762 20.33 16.05 60.78
C ALA A 762 20.15 16.08 59.24
N LEU A 763 19.81 14.94 58.62
CA LEU A 763 19.64 14.86 57.18
C LEU A 763 18.68 15.96 56.66
N PRO A 764 19.14 16.87 55.79
CA PRO A 764 18.40 18.08 55.45
C PRO A 764 17.34 17.79 54.37
N ILE A 765 16.14 17.41 54.79
CA ILE A 765 15.00 17.09 53.90
C ILE A 765 14.63 18.28 53.01
N ASP A 766 14.83 19.51 53.48
CA ASP A 766 14.62 20.73 52.71
C ASP A 766 15.49 20.79 51.44
N LEU A 767 16.68 20.20 51.46
CA LEU A 767 17.53 20.08 50.27
C LEU A 767 17.02 19.03 49.28
N SER A 768 16.33 18.00 49.77
CA SER A 768 15.65 17.00 48.93
C SER A 768 14.53 17.68 48.13
N ASN A 769 13.74 18.53 48.80
CA ASN A 769 12.65 19.30 48.20
C ASN A 769 13.18 20.33 47.20
N LEU A 770 14.26 21.05 47.55
CA LEU A 770 14.91 22.03 46.67
C LEU A 770 15.42 21.39 45.37
N LEU A 771 15.95 20.17 45.45
CA LEU A 771 16.41 19.41 44.28
C LEU A 771 15.28 18.63 43.57
N GLY A 772 14.09 18.52 44.16
CA GLY A 772 13.00 17.71 43.62
C GLY A 772 13.33 16.20 43.55
N ILE A 773 14.16 15.69 44.47
CA ILE A 773 14.58 14.28 44.53
C ILE A 773 14.10 13.62 45.82
N LYS A 774 14.05 12.28 45.84
CA LYS A 774 13.72 11.51 47.06
C LYS A 774 14.87 11.52 48.07
N LYS A 775 14.54 11.31 49.35
CA LYS A 775 15.49 11.28 50.49
C LYS A 775 16.67 10.33 50.24
N GLU A 776 16.43 9.14 49.68
CA GLU A 776 17.46 8.13 49.43
C GLU A 776 18.50 8.62 48.41
N LYS A 777 18.07 9.42 47.43
CA LYS A 777 18.96 9.98 46.41
C LYS A 777 19.78 11.16 46.92
N LEU A 778 19.24 11.94 47.86
CA LEU A 778 20.01 12.96 48.56
C LEU A 778 21.15 12.32 49.37
N VAL A 779 20.90 11.18 50.02
CA VAL A 779 21.91 10.39 50.75
C VAL A 779 23.05 9.97 49.80
N GLU A 780 22.74 9.45 48.60
CA GLU A 780 23.74 9.09 47.58
C GLU A 780 24.64 10.29 47.19
N ILE A 781 24.04 11.47 46.97
CA ILE A 781 24.77 12.71 46.62
C ILE A 781 25.67 13.18 47.77
N LEU A 782 25.24 13.05 49.02
CA LEU A 782 26.06 13.43 50.18
C LEU A 782 27.24 12.47 50.36
N LEU A 783 27.02 11.16 50.19
CA LEU A 783 28.09 10.16 50.26
C LEU A 783 29.17 10.35 49.19
N SER A 784 28.78 10.70 47.95
CA SER A 784 29.75 10.98 46.86
C SER A 784 30.63 12.21 47.14
N ARG A 785 30.23 13.06 48.08
CA ARG A 785 30.89 14.33 48.42
C ARG A 785 31.69 14.28 49.72
N ASN A 786 32.11 13.09 50.13
CA ASN A 786 32.90 12.83 51.34
C ASN A 786 32.17 13.14 52.66
N PHE A 787 30.85 13.10 52.67
CA PHE A 787 30.08 13.05 53.91
C PHE A 787 29.88 11.61 54.39
N GLN A 788 29.79 11.44 55.71
CA GLN A 788 29.41 10.22 56.39
C GLN A 788 28.03 10.41 56.98
N ILE A 789 27.19 9.38 56.85
CA ILE A 789 25.83 9.39 57.39
C ILE A 789 25.79 8.33 58.49
N ILE A 790 25.46 8.76 59.71
CA ILE A 790 25.37 7.90 60.90
C ILE A 790 23.90 7.78 61.28
N GLN A 791 23.43 6.55 61.44
CA GLN A 791 22.07 6.28 61.89
C GLN A 791 22.03 6.30 63.42
N THR A 792 21.21 7.16 64.01
CA THR A 792 21.13 7.40 65.47
C THR A 792 19.80 6.96 66.09
N GLY A 793 19.01 6.15 65.37
CA GLY A 793 17.73 5.58 65.79
C GLY A 793 17.00 4.92 64.63
N GLU A 794 15.76 4.44 64.82
CA GLU A 794 15.01 3.73 63.77
C GLU A 794 14.77 4.57 62.49
N ASN A 795 14.78 5.92 62.58
CA ASN A 795 14.60 6.80 61.41
C ASN A 795 15.50 8.05 61.35
N ASP A 796 16.38 8.26 62.34
CA ASP A 796 17.21 9.47 62.42
C ASP A 796 18.60 9.26 61.85
N GLN A 797 19.01 10.18 60.96
CA GLN A 797 20.29 10.16 60.26
C GLN A 797 21.03 11.49 60.46
N ILE A 798 22.27 11.42 60.92
CA ILE A 798 23.17 12.56 61.12
C ILE A 798 24.24 12.57 60.02
N VAL A 799 24.50 13.73 59.43
CA VAL A 799 25.49 13.95 58.37
C VAL A 799 26.74 14.62 58.96
N ILE A 800 27.91 14.03 58.70
CA ILE A 800 29.23 14.49 59.19
C ILE A 800 30.23 14.56 58.03
N LYS A 801 31.00 15.64 57.89
CA LYS A 801 32.03 15.75 56.86
C LYS A 801 33.31 14.99 57.26
N LYS A 802 33.82 14.10 56.41
CA LYS A 802 35.12 13.43 56.65
C LYS A 802 36.28 14.43 56.45
N GLN A 803 37.14 14.57 57.46
CA GLN A 803 38.40 15.33 57.31
C GLN A 803 39.43 14.46 56.58
N ILE A 804 39.93 14.93 55.42
CA ILE A 804 41.04 14.30 54.71
C ILE A 804 42.36 14.76 55.36
N LYS A 805 43.09 13.87 56.04
CA LYS A 805 44.48 14.10 56.46
C LYS A 805 45.39 14.00 55.23
N ILE A 806 45.91 15.12 54.73
CA ILE A 806 46.94 15.12 53.69
C ILE A 806 48.31 14.92 54.37
N GLN A 807 48.90 13.74 54.22
CA GLN A 807 50.32 13.51 54.52
C GLN A 807 51.16 14.23 53.45
N LYS A 808 52.08 15.10 53.87
CA LYS A 808 53.06 15.76 53.00
C LYS A 808 54.22 14.79 52.73
N GLU A 809 54.35 14.29 51.51
CA GLU A 809 55.61 13.72 51.01
C GLU A 809 56.33 14.71 50.07
N LYS A 810 57.59 15.00 50.40
CA LYS A 810 58.55 15.69 49.53
C LYS A 810 59.23 14.65 48.63
N ASN A 811 59.29 14.88 47.30
CA ASN A 811 60.54 15.05 46.54
C ASN A 811 60.45 14.80 45.01
N LYS A 812 61.10 15.74 44.29
CA LYS A 812 62.03 15.61 43.15
C LYS A 812 61.52 15.25 41.73
N THR A 813 61.64 16.28 40.89
CA THR A 813 61.95 16.37 39.45
C THR A 813 62.42 15.12 38.68
N LYS A 814 61.87 14.91 37.46
CA LYS A 814 62.60 14.42 36.26
C LYS A 814 61.87 14.83 34.95
N LYS A 815 62.60 15.43 34.01
CA LYS A 815 62.29 15.56 32.56
C LYS A 815 62.91 14.35 31.78
N PRO A 816 62.81 14.26 30.44
CA PRO A 816 61.67 13.93 29.59
C PRO A 816 61.99 12.71 28.68
N LEU A 817 61.05 12.19 27.86
CA LEU A 817 61.41 11.27 26.76
C LEU A 817 60.61 11.52 25.47
N ASN A 818 61.36 11.40 24.38
CA ASN A 818 61.15 11.90 23.03
C ASN A 818 59.94 11.35 22.27
N LYS A 819 59.34 12.23 21.46
CA LYS A 819 58.53 11.91 20.28
C LYS A 819 59.45 11.70 19.07
N ILE A 820 59.25 10.62 18.31
CA ILE A 820 59.67 10.52 16.90
C ILE A 820 58.46 10.23 16.04
N ASN A 821 58.44 10.93 14.91
CA ASN A 821 57.39 11.11 13.93
C ASN A 821 57.16 9.88 13.04
N THR A 822 55.93 9.73 12.55
CA THR A 822 55.70 9.42 11.13
C THR A 822 54.54 10.29 10.60
N LYS A 823 54.82 11.02 9.52
CA LYS A 823 53.90 11.88 8.75
C LYS A 823 53.27 11.08 7.60
N LYS A 824 52.01 11.38 7.25
CA LYS A 824 51.43 11.49 5.89
C LYS A 824 50.03 12.12 6.04
N GLN A 825 49.88 13.44 5.83
CA GLN A 825 49.66 14.18 4.58
C GLN A 825 48.19 14.17 4.09
N PRO A 826 47.73 15.26 3.42
CA PRO A 826 46.55 16.03 3.83
C PRO A 826 45.47 16.06 2.75
N LEU A 827 44.25 16.49 3.11
CA LEU A 827 43.19 16.74 2.14
C LEU A 827 42.88 18.23 2.04
N PHE A 828 43.18 18.73 0.84
CA PHE A 828 42.71 19.93 0.14
C PHE A 828 43.50 21.26 0.24
N ASN A 829 44.43 21.39 -0.70
CA ASN A 829 44.53 22.38 -1.79
C ASN A 829 43.95 23.78 -1.54
N ASN A 830 44.85 24.72 -1.25
CA ASN A 830 44.67 26.15 -1.45
C ASN A 830 45.43 26.58 -2.75
N PRO A 831 44.82 27.28 -3.73
CA PRO A 831 45.35 27.43 -5.10
C PRO A 831 46.50 28.45 -5.29
N PHE A 832 47.17 28.91 -4.24
CA PHE A 832 48.11 30.05 -4.32
C PHE A 832 49.57 29.73 -3.96
N ASN A 833 49.96 28.45 -3.91
CA ASN A 833 51.31 28.06 -3.47
C ASN A 833 52.36 27.85 -4.59
N GLU A 834 52.05 28.12 -5.86
CA GLU A 834 52.99 27.94 -6.98
C GLU A 834 53.42 29.23 -7.70
N LEU A 835 53.61 30.34 -6.97
CA LEU A 835 54.14 31.57 -7.59
C LEU A 835 55.34 32.20 -6.87
N ASN A 836 56.07 31.43 -6.06
CA ASN A 836 57.32 31.91 -5.48
C ASN A 836 58.39 30.83 -5.50
N LYS A 837 59.06 30.68 -6.65
CA LYS A 837 60.53 30.60 -6.77
C LYS A 837 60.96 30.28 -8.20
N ILE A 838 61.64 31.27 -8.80
CA ILE A 838 62.80 31.11 -9.71
C ILE A 838 62.41 30.89 -11.19
N ASN A 839 62.36 31.94 -12.02
CA ASN A 839 63.46 32.70 -12.64
C ASN A 839 64.32 31.90 -13.62
N ALA A 840 64.17 32.20 -14.93
CA ALA A 840 65.28 32.61 -15.82
C ALA A 840 64.82 32.73 -17.29
N ARG A 841 64.27 33.89 -17.69
CA ARG A 841 64.75 34.76 -18.78
C ARG A 841 63.73 35.84 -19.10
#